data_AF-A0A352KQ41-F1
#
_entry.id   AF-A0A352KQ41-F1
#
_cell.length_a   1.000
_cell.length_b   1.000
_cell.length_c   1.000
_cell.angle_alpha   90.00
_cell.angle_beta   90.00
_cell.angle_gamma   90.00
#
_symmetry.space_group_name_H-M   'P 1'
#
loop_
_entity.id
_entity.type
_entity.pdbx_description
1 polymer ?
#
loop_
_entity_poly.entity_id
_entity_poly.type
_entity_poly.pdbx_seq_one_letter_code
_entity_poly.pdbx_strand_id
1 'polypeptide(L)'
;MLIIPGERALSQFRADKLLKNINNVVPQVDKIAADYHYFVDLESDLHEADLEKLKILLNSINQVDSTENAIEFWVTPRTSTRSPWSTKATEVALNCGLSKIRRIERGICFRFCGSNSSEWPEEQCIAIQALLFDPMTQQIFSSRPDAAQLFATHDTQPLTSVSILQQGADALADANRQLGLGLPQDEQQYLVEAFTSLQRDPTDAELMMFAQVNSEHCRHKIFNANWTIDGAPQAQSLFGMIRHTYQQSPDGILSAYSDNGAVIEGYQEKCFYADANSRQYQECQEPIDIVIKVETHNHPTAISPFPGAATGSGGEIRDEGATGRGGKPKAGLCGFSVSHLRIPESPQPWEVHTIGKPKRIASALDIMLEGPIGAAAFNNEFGRPNLLGYFRNFEIEVPNEPDQARGYHKPIMIAGGIGNIRRDLVSKKEIPERGLIIQIGGPGMLIGLGGGAASSVDSGQSDEALDFASVQRENPEMQRRCQEVIDRCWQLGEENPILSIHDVGAGGLSNAVPEIIHDCDRGGRFELNAIPIDDSSLSPMAIWCNESQERYVLAIDAVNLQQFTSICERERCPFAVIGEARLETELLVRDEENASSVVELPMSLLFGKPPKMHRDVMHLSRSFPLLDRKQIELSEAVERVLQFPTVASKSFLITIGDRSITGLVARDQMVGPWQVPVADVAVTLSDYRGYYGEAMAMGERTPLALLDSSAAAAMAVGEAITNIAAASIRTLSDVRLSANWMAAAGQPGEDAALYDAVKRVGMELCPALGIAIPVGKDSLSMRTQWVDDGVQKEVS
;
A
#
# COMPACT_ATOMS: atom_id res chain seq x y z
N MET A 1 -5.28 27.88 20.84
CA MET A 1 -4.28 26.79 20.95
C MET A 1 -3.58 26.84 22.32
N LEU A 2 -3.53 25.69 23.00
CA LEU A 2 -2.71 25.44 24.18
C LEU A 2 -1.46 24.64 23.76
N ILE A 3 -0.32 24.87 24.41
CA ILE A 3 0.91 24.09 24.17
C ILE A 3 1.36 23.48 25.48
N ILE A 4 1.56 22.16 25.45
CA ILE A 4 1.91 21.35 26.61
C ILE A 4 3.26 20.67 26.34
N PRO A 5 4.28 20.89 27.19
CA PRO A 5 5.56 20.20 27.05
C PRO A 5 5.43 18.72 27.44
N GLY A 6 6.10 17.87 26.67
CA GLY A 6 6.19 16.42 26.88
C GLY A 6 7.62 15.97 27.19
N GLU A 7 7.79 14.66 27.30
CA GLU A 7 9.07 14.02 27.62
C GLU A 7 10.12 14.15 26.51
N ARG A 8 11.35 13.74 26.82
CA ARG A 8 12.46 13.67 25.86
C ARG A 8 12.08 12.79 24.66
N ALA A 9 12.24 13.33 23.47
CA ALA A 9 11.91 12.67 22.20
C ALA A 9 13.00 11.69 21.73
N LEU A 10 14.23 11.83 22.21
CA LEU A 10 15.37 10.98 21.86
C LEU A 10 15.98 10.32 23.09
N SER A 11 16.26 9.02 22.99
CA SER A 11 17.18 8.34 23.90
C SER A 11 18.62 8.83 23.69
N GLN A 12 19.48 8.63 24.67
CA GLN A 12 20.88 9.07 24.60
C GLN A 12 21.60 8.55 23.34
N PHE A 13 21.44 7.27 23.00
CA PHE A 13 22.09 6.71 21.81
C PHE A 13 21.61 7.34 20.50
N ARG A 14 20.33 7.72 20.39
CA ARG A 14 19.80 8.39 19.20
C ARG A 14 20.30 9.84 19.13
N ALA A 15 20.34 10.52 20.26
CA ALA A 15 20.93 11.85 20.38
C ALA A 15 22.41 11.83 19.96
N ASP A 16 23.20 10.87 20.43
CA ASP A 16 24.62 10.73 20.08
C ASP A 16 24.82 10.41 18.60
N LYS A 17 23.98 9.54 18.01
CA LYS A 17 24.02 9.23 16.58
C LYS A 17 23.69 10.46 15.72
N LEU A 18 22.63 11.19 16.09
CA LEU A 18 22.24 12.41 15.38
C LEU A 18 23.32 13.50 15.51
N LEU A 19 23.88 13.68 16.71
CA LEU A 19 25.00 14.59 16.96
C LEU A 19 26.22 14.23 16.12
N LYS A 20 26.58 12.94 16.01
CA LYS A 20 27.67 12.48 15.15
C LYS A 20 27.42 12.84 13.68
N ASN A 21 26.20 12.67 13.18
CA ASN A 21 25.84 13.03 11.82
C ASN A 21 25.90 14.54 11.59
N ILE A 22 25.39 15.32 12.55
CA ILE A 22 25.45 16.79 12.51
C ILE A 22 26.90 17.27 12.54
N ASN A 23 27.76 16.66 13.35
CA ASN A 23 29.17 17.05 13.44
C ASN A 23 29.97 16.80 12.15
N ASN A 24 29.46 15.98 11.22
CA ASN A 24 30.06 15.84 9.88
C ASN A 24 29.82 17.07 8.99
N VAL A 25 28.76 17.85 9.27
CA VAL A 25 28.40 19.07 8.50
C VAL A 25 28.66 20.35 9.28
N VAL A 26 28.44 20.34 10.60
CA VAL A 26 28.63 21.47 11.52
C VAL A 26 29.38 20.96 12.76
N PRO A 27 30.73 20.96 12.77
CA PRO A 27 31.52 20.40 13.86
C PRO A 27 31.44 21.16 15.19
N GLN A 28 30.87 22.38 15.19
CA GLN A 28 30.77 23.24 16.38
C GLN A 28 29.63 22.86 17.32
N VAL A 29 28.80 21.87 16.98
CA VAL A 29 27.69 21.42 17.83
C VAL A 29 28.21 20.50 18.94
N ASP A 30 28.08 20.96 20.19
CA ASP A 30 28.54 20.22 21.36
C ASP A 30 27.45 19.32 21.94
N LYS A 31 26.19 19.77 21.90
CA LYS A 31 25.06 19.08 22.53
C LYS A 31 23.78 19.27 21.75
N ILE A 32 22.98 18.20 21.72
CA ILE A 32 21.60 18.18 21.24
C ILE A 32 20.67 17.75 22.37
N ALA A 33 19.53 18.43 22.49
CA ALA A 33 18.37 18.00 23.26
C ALA A 33 17.14 17.99 22.35
N ALA A 34 16.18 17.10 22.61
CA ALA A 34 14.97 17.00 21.83
C ALA A 34 13.81 16.61 22.74
N ASP A 35 12.72 17.37 22.74
CA ASP A 35 11.55 17.13 23.59
C ASP A 35 10.26 17.20 22.78
N TYR A 36 9.31 16.34 23.12
CA TYR A 36 7.97 16.42 22.55
C TYR A 36 7.25 17.66 23.02
N HIS A 37 6.49 18.27 22.13
CA HIS A 37 5.57 19.35 22.44
C HIS A 37 4.21 19.02 21.81
N TYR A 38 3.15 19.18 22.60
CA TYR A 38 1.78 18.90 22.18
C TYR A 38 1.05 20.21 21.95
N PHE A 39 0.45 20.34 20.78
CA PHE A 39 -0.33 21.49 20.35
C PHE A 39 -1.80 21.10 20.39
N VAL A 40 -2.60 21.81 21.17
CA VAL A 40 -4.00 21.48 21.41
C VAL A 40 -4.87 22.61 20.88
N ASP A 41 -5.61 22.33 19.82
CA ASP A 41 -6.64 23.23 19.33
C ASP A 41 -7.93 23.04 20.15
N LEU A 42 -8.50 24.16 20.58
CA LEU A 42 -9.60 24.22 21.54
C LEU A 42 -10.71 25.08 20.97
N GLU A 43 -11.95 24.59 21.10
CA GLU A 43 -13.14 25.40 20.81
C GLU A 43 -13.33 26.50 21.87
N SER A 44 -13.01 26.20 23.12
CA SER A 44 -13.06 27.13 24.25
C SER A 44 -12.11 26.70 25.36
N ASP A 45 -11.83 27.60 26.31
CA ASP A 45 -10.92 27.32 27.42
C ASP A 45 -11.37 26.11 28.24
N LEU A 46 -10.38 25.30 28.64
CA LEU A 46 -10.56 24.17 29.55
C LEU A 46 -10.62 24.66 30.99
N HIS A 47 -11.48 24.03 31.80
CA HIS A 47 -11.43 24.22 33.25
C HIS A 47 -10.19 23.53 33.83
N GLU A 48 -9.77 23.93 35.02
CA GLU A 48 -8.55 23.42 35.68
C GLU A 48 -8.52 21.89 35.77
N ALA A 49 -9.65 21.26 36.12
CA ALA A 49 -9.75 19.80 36.19
C ALA A 49 -9.56 19.11 34.82
N ASP A 50 -10.09 19.70 33.75
CA ASP A 50 -9.96 19.17 32.39
C ASP A 50 -8.53 19.35 31.86
N LEU A 51 -7.88 20.47 32.21
CA LEU A 51 -6.49 20.74 31.89
C LEU A 51 -5.55 19.74 32.58
N GLU A 52 -5.77 19.46 33.87
CA GLU A 52 -4.98 18.44 34.58
C GLU A 52 -5.20 17.04 34.02
N LYS A 53 -6.43 16.69 33.65
CA LYS A 53 -6.73 15.43 32.95
C LYS A 53 -5.97 15.35 31.62
N LEU A 54 -5.98 16.42 30.83
CA LEU A 54 -5.26 16.49 29.55
C LEU A 54 -3.75 16.36 29.74
N LYS A 55 -3.16 17.02 30.75
CA LYS A 55 -1.73 16.88 31.07
C LYS A 55 -1.37 15.44 31.43
N ILE A 56 -2.22 14.73 32.16
CA ILE A 56 -2.04 13.31 32.48
C ILE A 56 -2.08 12.47 31.19
N LEU A 57 -3.07 12.69 30.32
CA LEU A 57 -3.18 11.96 29.05
C LEU A 57 -1.95 12.15 28.14
N LEU A 58 -1.33 13.33 28.19
CA LEU A 58 -0.18 13.67 27.37
C LEU A 58 1.17 13.38 28.06
N ASN A 59 1.17 12.78 29.26
CA ASN A 59 2.38 12.59 30.08
C ASN A 59 3.21 13.88 30.17
N SER A 60 2.54 15.01 30.45
CA SER A 60 3.18 16.32 30.46
C SER A 60 4.22 16.44 31.58
N ILE A 61 5.29 17.16 31.30
CA ILE A 61 6.33 17.49 32.28
C ILE A 61 6.20 18.93 32.77
N ASN A 62 6.59 19.20 34.01
CA ASN A 62 6.47 20.53 34.61
C ASN A 62 7.59 21.51 34.18
N GLN A 63 8.76 20.99 33.79
CA GLN A 63 9.90 21.80 33.35
C GLN A 63 10.63 21.08 32.22
N VAL A 64 10.90 21.82 31.16
CA VAL A 64 11.84 21.43 30.10
C VAL A 64 13.23 21.87 30.56
N ASP A 65 14.26 21.02 30.38
CA ASP A 65 15.64 21.37 30.72
C ASP A 65 16.02 22.70 30.04
N SER A 66 16.27 23.79 30.80
CA SER A 66 16.64 25.05 30.17
C SER A 66 18.06 25.00 29.62
N THR A 67 18.21 25.43 28.37
CA THR A 67 19.51 25.64 27.74
C THR A 67 19.56 27.11 27.34
N GLU A 68 20.03 27.97 28.23
CA GLU A 68 20.26 29.39 27.92
C GLU A 68 21.12 29.50 26.64
N ASN A 69 20.69 30.32 25.69
CA ASN A 69 21.33 30.55 24.38
C ASN A 69 21.37 29.35 23.41
N ALA A 70 20.44 28.40 23.50
CA ALA A 70 20.32 27.33 22.50
C ALA A 70 19.59 27.80 21.23
N ILE A 71 20.00 27.26 20.08
CA ILE A 71 19.26 27.39 18.81
C ILE A 71 18.18 26.32 18.78
N GLU A 72 16.95 26.73 18.44
CA GLU A 72 15.79 25.84 18.41
C GLU A 72 15.30 25.58 16.98
N PHE A 73 14.97 24.32 16.70
CA PHE A 73 14.24 23.93 15.51
C PHE A 73 13.03 23.09 15.89
N TRP A 74 11.86 23.49 15.41
CA TRP A 74 10.58 22.87 15.72
C TRP A 74 10.11 22.04 14.54
N VAL A 75 10.15 20.71 14.69
CA VAL A 75 9.69 19.76 13.67
C VAL A 75 8.26 19.35 13.97
N THR A 76 7.38 19.49 12.98
CA THR A 76 5.96 19.13 13.08
C THR A 76 5.49 18.46 11.79
N PRO A 77 4.35 17.75 11.78
CA PRO A 77 3.69 17.38 10.53
C PRO A 77 3.41 18.61 9.66
N ARG A 78 3.36 18.43 8.34
CA ARG A 78 2.99 19.51 7.41
C ARG A 78 1.58 20.03 7.74
N THR A 79 1.35 21.33 7.56
CA THR A 79 0.09 22.01 7.94
C THR A 79 -1.15 21.41 7.28
N SER A 80 -1.01 20.99 6.01
CA SER A 80 -2.06 20.34 5.22
C SER A 80 -2.31 18.87 5.60
N THR A 81 -1.62 18.35 6.61
CA THR A 81 -1.71 16.94 7.00
C THR A 81 -2.11 16.79 8.46
N ARG A 82 -2.84 15.71 8.75
CA ARG A 82 -3.14 15.27 10.11
C ARG A 82 -2.41 13.97 10.39
N SER A 83 -1.50 13.98 11.37
CA SER A 83 -0.74 12.77 11.70
C SER A 83 -1.66 11.65 12.21
N PRO A 84 -1.32 10.35 12.00
CA PRO A 84 -2.04 9.24 12.64
C PRO A 84 -2.06 9.35 14.17
N TRP A 85 -0.98 9.89 14.75
CA TRP A 85 -0.91 10.21 16.17
C TRP A 85 -1.98 11.24 16.57
N SER A 86 -2.19 12.29 15.77
CA SER A 86 -3.21 13.31 16.01
C SER A 86 -4.62 12.73 16.01
N THR A 87 -4.95 11.86 15.04
CA THR A 87 -6.26 11.18 15.00
C THR A 87 -6.49 10.41 16.30
N LYS A 88 -5.57 9.52 16.67
CA LYS A 88 -5.68 8.67 17.86
C LYS A 88 -5.70 9.49 19.17
N ALA A 89 -4.80 10.46 19.32
CA ALA A 89 -4.71 11.28 20.53
C ALA A 89 -5.97 12.15 20.73
N THR A 90 -6.50 12.72 19.65
CA THR A 90 -7.74 13.50 19.70
C THR A 90 -8.91 12.61 20.12
N GLU A 91 -9.03 11.42 19.54
CA GLU A 91 -10.08 10.47 19.89
C GLU A 91 -10.00 9.99 21.35
N VAL A 92 -8.80 9.69 21.85
CA VAL A 92 -8.59 9.37 23.28
C VAL A 92 -9.07 10.52 24.17
N ALA A 93 -8.76 11.76 23.83
CA ALA A 93 -9.19 12.92 24.61
C ALA A 93 -10.72 13.09 24.61
N LEU A 94 -11.36 12.95 23.45
CA LEU A 94 -12.82 12.98 23.32
C LEU A 94 -13.48 11.87 24.14
N ASN A 95 -12.94 10.64 24.08
CA ASN A 95 -13.42 9.49 24.87
C ASN A 95 -13.22 9.68 26.38
N CYS A 96 -12.27 10.52 26.80
CA CYS A 96 -12.10 10.91 28.20
C CYS A 96 -13.05 12.05 28.63
N GLY A 97 -13.97 12.48 27.77
CA GLY A 97 -14.94 13.55 28.04
C GLY A 97 -14.43 14.97 27.75
N LEU A 98 -13.28 15.13 27.09
CA LEU A 98 -12.69 16.44 26.79
C LEU A 98 -13.25 17.00 25.47
N SER A 99 -14.57 17.22 25.41
CA SER A 99 -15.30 17.58 24.18
C SER A 99 -14.92 18.95 23.59
N LYS A 100 -14.24 19.81 24.35
CA LYS A 100 -13.77 21.13 23.90
C LYS A 100 -12.51 21.06 23.02
N ILE A 101 -11.86 19.89 22.93
CA ILE A 101 -10.66 19.69 22.11
C ILE A 101 -11.09 19.38 20.68
N ARG A 102 -10.63 20.21 19.73
CA ARG A 102 -10.86 19.99 18.30
C ARG A 102 -9.81 19.05 17.72
N ARG A 103 -8.54 19.28 18.04
CA ARG A 103 -7.41 18.51 17.52
C ARG A 103 -6.24 18.59 18.49
N ILE A 104 -5.53 17.48 18.64
CA ILE A 104 -4.22 17.43 19.30
C ILE A 104 -3.18 17.07 18.26
N GLU A 105 -2.08 17.80 18.19
CA GLU A 105 -0.93 17.49 17.34
C GLU A 105 0.36 17.40 18.16
N ARG A 106 1.35 16.66 17.67
CA ARG A 106 2.64 16.48 18.32
C ARG A 106 3.78 16.96 17.43
N GLY A 107 4.67 17.75 17.98
CA GLY A 107 5.96 18.10 17.37
C GLY A 107 7.14 17.76 18.27
N ILE A 108 8.33 18.01 17.75
CA ILE A 108 9.60 17.88 18.47
C ILE A 108 10.32 19.22 18.41
N CYS A 109 10.71 19.75 19.57
CA CYS A 109 11.62 20.88 19.65
C CYS A 109 13.05 20.34 19.83
N PHE A 110 13.90 20.53 18.83
CA PHE A 110 15.33 20.26 18.90
C PHE A 110 16.07 21.51 19.37
N ARG A 111 16.95 21.34 20.35
CA ARG A 111 17.75 22.41 20.94
C ARG A 111 19.23 22.08 20.83
N PHE A 112 19.99 23.02 20.30
CA PHE A 112 21.42 22.85 20.04
C PHE A 112 22.26 23.85 20.83
N CYS A 113 23.36 23.37 21.40
CA CYS A 113 24.38 24.20 22.05
C CYS A 113 25.74 23.96 21.39
N GLY A 114 26.52 25.02 21.22
CA GLY A 114 27.87 24.94 20.65
C GLY A 114 28.81 25.99 21.22
N SER A 115 30.10 25.80 20.99
CA SER A 115 31.16 26.68 21.48
C SER A 115 31.26 27.95 20.62
N ASN A 116 30.81 29.08 21.18
CA ASN A 116 31.02 30.48 20.73
C ASN A 116 30.01 31.18 19.79
N SER A 117 28.71 30.89 19.80
CA SER A 117 27.74 31.90 19.35
C SER A 117 26.29 31.61 19.78
N SER A 118 25.55 32.68 20.06
CA SER A 118 24.09 32.70 20.18
C SER A 118 23.38 32.65 18.81
N GLU A 119 24.14 32.67 17.71
CA GLU A 119 23.67 32.65 16.33
C GLU A 119 24.63 31.82 15.45
N TRP A 120 24.09 30.91 14.64
CA TRP A 120 24.86 30.18 13.62
C TRP A 120 24.61 30.77 12.22
N PRO A 121 25.61 30.73 11.32
CA PRO A 121 25.41 31.07 9.92
C PRO A 121 24.23 30.31 9.31
N GLU A 122 23.46 30.99 8.44
CA GLU A 122 22.26 30.43 7.81
C GLU A 122 22.54 29.10 7.08
N GLU A 123 23.68 28.99 6.41
CA GLU A 123 24.11 27.76 5.73
C GLU A 123 24.26 26.56 6.70
N GLN A 124 24.76 26.80 7.91
CA GLN A 124 24.89 25.76 8.94
C GLN A 124 23.50 25.37 9.49
N CYS A 125 22.63 26.35 9.69
CA CYS A 125 21.24 26.10 10.09
C CYS A 125 20.52 25.23 9.05
N ILE A 126 20.64 25.54 7.76
CA ILE A 126 20.04 24.76 6.66
C ILE A 126 20.60 23.33 6.65
N ALA A 127 21.93 23.18 6.78
CA ALA A 127 22.57 21.86 6.81
C ALA A 127 22.09 21.00 7.99
N ILE A 128 21.87 21.60 9.16
CA ILE A 128 21.32 20.90 10.33
C ILE A 128 19.86 20.54 10.09
N GLN A 129 19.04 21.51 9.65
CA GLN A 129 17.61 21.29 9.40
C GLN A 129 17.36 20.10 8.47
N ALA A 130 18.17 19.94 7.41
CA ALA A 130 18.08 18.83 6.47
C ALA A 130 18.28 17.43 7.11
N LEU A 131 18.81 17.35 8.34
CA LEU A 131 19.03 16.09 9.07
C LEU A 131 17.97 15.82 10.16
N LEU A 132 17.05 16.75 10.42
CA LEU A 132 16.12 16.67 11.57
C LEU A 132 14.74 16.15 11.25
N PHE A 133 14.32 16.21 9.99
CA PHE A 133 12.96 15.90 9.58
C PHE A 133 12.91 15.21 8.24
N ASP A 134 11.82 14.50 8.00
CA ASP A 134 11.47 13.97 6.68
C ASP A 134 10.73 15.06 5.88
N PRO A 135 11.30 15.61 4.80
CA PRO A 135 10.67 16.67 4.02
C PRO A 135 9.36 16.24 3.35
N MET A 136 9.16 14.93 3.17
CA MET A 136 7.96 14.37 2.56
C MET A 136 6.74 14.44 3.48
N THR A 137 6.93 14.29 4.80
CA THR A 137 5.84 14.19 5.79
C THR A 137 5.84 15.31 6.84
N GLN A 138 6.96 16.00 7.01
CA GLN A 138 7.19 16.97 8.08
C GLN A 138 7.63 18.33 7.52
N GLN A 139 7.59 19.33 8.39
CA GLN A 139 8.11 20.67 8.16
C GLN A 139 8.85 21.15 9.41
N ILE A 140 9.70 22.16 9.21
CA ILE A 140 10.57 22.70 10.26
C ILE A 140 10.34 24.20 10.41
N PHE A 141 10.28 24.67 11.66
CA PHE A 141 10.21 26.09 11.99
C PHE A 141 11.45 26.48 12.80
N SER A 142 12.06 27.62 12.45
CA SER A 142 13.19 28.21 13.20
C SER A 142 12.77 28.90 14.50
N SER A 143 11.47 28.91 14.79
CA SER A 143 10.91 29.45 16.04
C SER A 143 9.64 28.66 16.39
N ARG A 144 9.19 28.81 17.63
CA ARG A 144 7.99 28.12 18.12
C ARG A 144 6.78 28.46 17.23
N PRO A 145 6.12 27.44 16.63
CA PRO A 145 5.01 27.69 15.72
C PRO A 145 3.77 28.20 16.48
N ASP A 146 3.00 29.04 15.81
CA ASP A 146 1.72 29.54 16.32
C ASP A 146 0.52 28.68 15.87
N ALA A 147 -0.68 29.03 16.35
CA ALA A 147 -1.90 28.29 16.04
C ALA A 147 -2.32 28.41 14.57
N ALA A 148 -2.09 29.58 13.96
CA ALA A 148 -2.43 29.82 12.57
C ALA A 148 -1.51 29.03 11.64
N GLN A 149 -0.27 28.76 12.06
CA GLN A 149 0.64 27.90 11.31
C GLN A 149 0.24 26.44 11.42
N LEU A 150 -0.17 25.92 12.59
CA LEU A 150 -0.42 24.48 12.76
C LEU A 150 -1.85 24.03 12.45
N PHE A 151 -2.83 24.91 12.62
CA PHE A 151 -4.25 24.59 12.53
C PHE A 151 -5.00 25.49 11.54
N ALA A 152 -4.30 26.12 10.60
CA ALA A 152 -4.95 26.86 9.52
C ALA A 152 -5.92 25.97 8.76
N THR A 153 -7.14 26.47 8.59
CA THR A 153 -8.08 25.99 7.58
C THR A 153 -7.79 26.72 6.28
N HIS A 154 -7.60 25.98 5.19
CA HIS A 154 -7.46 26.55 3.86
C HIS A 154 -8.83 26.57 3.15
N ASP A 155 -9.00 27.52 2.24
CA ASP A 155 -10.20 27.61 1.40
C ASP A 155 -10.30 26.37 0.48
N THR A 156 -11.52 25.85 0.32
CA THR A 156 -11.84 24.78 -0.63
C THR A 156 -11.48 25.21 -2.05
N GLN A 157 -10.70 24.38 -2.75
CA GLN A 157 -10.46 24.56 -4.18
C GLN A 157 -11.72 24.26 -4.99
N PRO A 158 -12.09 25.07 -6.00
CA PRO A 158 -13.32 24.85 -6.76
C PRO A 158 -13.19 23.65 -7.71
N LEU A 159 -14.34 23.07 -8.07
CA LEU A 159 -14.45 22.15 -9.22
C LEU A 159 -14.05 22.89 -10.51
N THR A 160 -13.24 22.27 -11.36
CA THR A 160 -12.88 22.84 -12.65
C THR A 160 -13.45 22.05 -13.82
N SER A 161 -13.66 22.74 -14.94
CA SER A 161 -14.19 22.14 -16.17
C SER A 161 -13.20 22.37 -17.32
N VAL A 162 -13.01 21.35 -18.15
CA VAL A 162 -12.05 21.40 -19.27
C VAL A 162 -12.80 21.64 -20.57
N SER A 163 -12.53 22.77 -21.23
CA SER A 163 -13.33 23.30 -22.35
C SER A 163 -13.16 22.56 -23.69
N ILE A 164 -13.44 21.25 -23.74
CA ILE A 164 -13.37 20.40 -24.94
C ILE A 164 -14.30 20.92 -26.05
N LEU A 165 -15.50 21.42 -25.73
CA LEU A 165 -16.45 21.88 -26.76
C LEU A 165 -15.95 23.11 -27.53
N GLN A 166 -15.18 23.98 -26.87
CA GLN A 166 -14.66 25.21 -27.48
C GLN A 166 -13.25 25.04 -28.05
N GLN A 167 -12.39 24.31 -27.34
CA GLN A 167 -10.96 24.21 -27.64
C GLN A 167 -10.56 22.84 -28.21
N GLY A 168 -11.50 21.90 -28.29
CA GLY A 168 -11.28 20.57 -28.88
C GLY A 168 -10.26 19.74 -28.10
N ALA A 169 -9.49 18.94 -28.83
CA ALA A 169 -8.50 18.02 -28.27
C ALA A 169 -7.34 18.72 -27.54
N ASP A 170 -7.02 19.97 -27.89
CA ASP A 170 -5.91 20.71 -27.28
C ASP A 170 -6.17 20.97 -25.79
N ALA A 171 -7.41 21.30 -25.39
CA ALA A 171 -7.76 21.47 -23.98
C ALA A 171 -7.60 20.19 -23.17
N LEU A 172 -7.92 19.02 -23.75
CA LEU A 172 -7.72 17.75 -23.08
C LEU A 172 -6.24 17.37 -22.99
N ALA A 173 -5.44 17.66 -24.03
CA ALA A 173 -4.01 17.43 -24.00
C ALA A 173 -3.30 18.31 -22.93
N ASP A 174 -3.76 19.55 -22.75
CA ASP A 174 -3.29 20.43 -21.69
C ASP A 174 -3.70 19.91 -20.30
N ALA A 175 -4.95 19.52 -20.11
CA ALA A 175 -5.43 18.92 -18.87
C ALA A 175 -4.69 17.63 -18.52
N ASN A 176 -4.43 16.76 -19.50
CA ASN A 176 -3.66 15.52 -19.33
C ASN A 176 -2.25 15.78 -18.77
N ARG A 177 -1.58 16.84 -19.24
CA ARG A 177 -0.26 17.24 -18.72
C ARG A 177 -0.36 17.89 -17.35
N GLN A 178 -1.27 18.83 -17.15
CA GLN A 178 -1.38 19.59 -15.90
C GLN A 178 -1.84 18.74 -14.72
N LEU A 179 -2.80 17.83 -14.94
CA LEU A 179 -3.35 16.95 -13.93
C LEU A 179 -2.60 15.61 -13.82
N GLY A 180 -1.63 15.36 -14.70
CA GLY A 180 -0.85 14.11 -14.70
C GLY A 180 -1.69 12.86 -14.98
N LEU A 181 -2.69 12.94 -15.87
CA LEU A 181 -3.66 11.87 -16.09
C LEU A 181 -3.04 10.62 -16.76
N GLY A 182 -1.93 10.79 -17.48
CA GLY A 182 -1.24 9.67 -18.15
C GLY A 182 -2.05 9.04 -19.30
N LEU A 183 -3.01 9.77 -19.87
CA LEU A 183 -3.91 9.28 -20.91
C LEU A 183 -3.17 9.15 -22.25
N PRO A 184 -3.14 7.95 -22.88
CA PRO A 184 -2.68 7.76 -24.24
C PRO A 184 -3.56 8.50 -25.26
N GLN A 185 -3.06 8.64 -26.49
CA GLN A 185 -3.72 9.44 -27.53
C GLN A 185 -5.11 8.90 -27.93
N ASP A 186 -5.28 7.58 -27.97
CA ASP A 186 -6.56 6.94 -28.27
C ASP A 186 -7.60 7.14 -27.16
N GLU A 187 -7.18 7.16 -25.90
CA GLU A 187 -8.06 7.50 -24.77
C GLU A 187 -8.44 8.98 -24.76
N GLN A 188 -7.51 9.87 -25.12
CA GLN A 188 -7.82 11.29 -25.31
C GLN A 188 -8.86 11.48 -26.43
N GLN A 189 -8.68 10.81 -27.57
CA GLN A 189 -9.63 10.84 -28.68
C GLN A 189 -11.02 10.31 -28.26
N TYR A 190 -11.05 9.20 -27.53
CA TYR A 190 -12.27 8.61 -26.98
C TYR A 190 -13.04 9.60 -26.09
N LEU A 191 -12.36 10.28 -25.18
CA LEU A 191 -12.98 11.27 -24.29
C LEU A 191 -13.51 12.48 -25.07
N VAL A 192 -12.74 13.01 -26.03
CA VAL A 192 -13.20 14.12 -26.88
C VAL A 192 -14.49 13.76 -27.63
N GLU A 193 -14.55 12.58 -28.24
CA GLU A 193 -15.73 12.10 -28.96
C GLU A 193 -16.93 11.91 -28.01
N ALA A 194 -16.68 11.36 -26.83
CA ALA A 194 -17.72 11.10 -25.83
C ALA A 194 -18.33 12.41 -25.28
N PHE A 195 -17.50 13.36 -24.83
CA PHE A 195 -17.98 14.63 -24.28
C PHE A 195 -18.59 15.56 -25.36
N THR A 196 -18.10 15.50 -26.59
CA THR A 196 -18.75 16.15 -27.74
C THR A 196 -20.16 15.59 -27.97
N SER A 197 -20.32 14.26 -27.86
CA SER A 197 -21.62 13.59 -28.00
C SER A 197 -22.58 13.92 -26.85
N LEU A 198 -22.05 14.08 -25.63
CA LEU A 198 -22.81 14.50 -24.45
C LEU A 198 -23.17 16.00 -24.47
N GLN A 199 -22.63 16.77 -25.42
CA GLN A 199 -22.84 18.23 -25.55
C GLN A 199 -22.52 19.02 -24.27
N ARG A 200 -21.50 18.59 -23.53
CA ARG A 200 -20.98 19.29 -22.35
C ARG A 200 -19.48 19.07 -22.18
N ASP A 201 -18.85 19.99 -21.47
CA ASP A 201 -17.46 19.86 -21.07
C ASP A 201 -17.34 18.88 -19.88
N PRO A 202 -16.26 18.07 -19.81
CA PRO A 202 -15.96 17.27 -18.63
C PRO A 202 -15.51 18.11 -17.44
N THR A 203 -15.72 17.58 -16.24
CA THR A 203 -15.06 18.09 -15.02
C THR A 203 -13.67 17.47 -14.87
N ASP A 204 -12.79 18.11 -14.09
CA ASP A 204 -11.52 17.53 -13.66
C ASP A 204 -11.71 16.20 -12.91
N ALA A 205 -12.74 16.09 -12.08
CA ALA A 205 -13.13 14.87 -11.37
C ALA A 205 -13.47 13.71 -12.32
N GLU A 206 -14.21 13.99 -13.40
CA GLU A 206 -14.55 12.99 -14.42
C GLU A 206 -13.31 12.48 -15.17
N LEU A 207 -12.41 13.39 -15.54
CA LEU A 207 -11.16 13.04 -16.23
C LEU A 207 -10.21 12.26 -15.32
N MET A 208 -10.04 12.70 -14.07
CA MET A 208 -9.21 12.01 -13.08
C MET A 208 -9.76 10.61 -12.78
N MET A 209 -11.06 10.49 -12.54
CA MET A 209 -11.71 9.20 -12.33
C MET A 209 -11.51 8.27 -13.52
N PHE A 210 -11.74 8.76 -14.75
CA PHE A 210 -11.53 7.97 -15.97
C PHE A 210 -10.08 7.49 -16.09
N ALA A 211 -9.11 8.37 -15.83
CA ALA A 211 -7.69 8.06 -15.89
C ALA A 211 -7.26 7.00 -14.87
N GLN A 212 -7.78 7.05 -13.64
CA GLN A 212 -7.49 6.03 -12.62
C GLN A 212 -8.11 4.68 -12.98
N VAL A 213 -9.40 4.66 -13.30
CA VAL A 213 -10.14 3.43 -13.68
C VAL A 213 -9.55 2.78 -14.92
N ASN A 214 -9.03 3.57 -15.87
CA ASN A 214 -8.43 3.07 -17.10
C ASN A 214 -6.88 3.09 -17.08
N SER A 215 -6.25 3.19 -15.92
CA SER A 215 -4.79 3.05 -15.77
C SER A 215 -4.32 1.62 -16.09
N GLU A 216 -3.02 1.43 -16.34
CA GLU A 216 -2.46 0.08 -16.49
C GLU A 216 -2.65 -0.74 -15.22
N HIS A 217 -2.46 -0.11 -14.06
CA HIS A 217 -2.62 -0.73 -12.74
C HIS A 217 -4.05 -1.29 -12.50
N CYS A 218 -5.10 -0.62 -12.99
CA CYS A 218 -6.49 -1.05 -12.77
C CYS A 218 -7.04 -1.96 -13.90
N ARG A 219 -6.63 -1.75 -15.16
CA ARG A 219 -7.16 -2.53 -16.30
C ARG A 219 -6.29 -3.72 -16.72
N HIS A 220 -5.06 -3.81 -16.23
CA HIS A 220 -4.11 -4.86 -16.59
C HIS A 220 -4.02 -5.01 -18.12
N LYS A 221 -3.83 -3.89 -18.85
CA LYS A 221 -3.98 -3.87 -20.32
C LYS A 221 -2.94 -4.77 -20.98
N ILE A 222 -1.71 -4.82 -20.46
CA ILE A 222 -0.64 -5.70 -20.95
C ILE A 222 -1.03 -7.17 -20.75
N PHE A 223 -1.61 -7.52 -19.61
CA PHE A 223 -2.06 -8.89 -19.33
C PHE A 223 -3.24 -9.33 -20.21
N ASN A 224 -4.02 -8.37 -20.70
CA ASN A 224 -5.14 -8.59 -21.62
C ASN A 224 -4.80 -8.35 -23.10
N ALA A 225 -3.56 -7.97 -23.41
CA ALA A 225 -3.12 -7.60 -24.75
C ALA A 225 -3.08 -8.80 -25.71
N ASN A 226 -3.14 -8.49 -27.00
CA ASN A 226 -2.78 -9.41 -28.08
C ASN A 226 -1.28 -9.30 -28.36
N TRP A 227 -0.62 -10.41 -28.68
CA TRP A 227 0.84 -10.47 -28.82
C TRP A 227 1.28 -10.97 -30.20
N THR A 228 2.30 -10.33 -30.75
CA THR A 228 3.13 -10.82 -31.85
C THR A 228 4.56 -10.88 -31.33
N ILE A 229 5.18 -12.06 -31.42
CA ILE A 229 6.55 -12.28 -30.92
C ILE A 229 7.37 -12.89 -32.04
N ASP A 230 8.50 -12.26 -32.39
CA ASP A 230 9.35 -12.61 -33.53
C ASP A 230 8.56 -12.74 -34.84
N GLY A 231 7.57 -11.86 -35.04
CA GLY A 231 6.68 -11.87 -36.21
C GLY A 231 5.61 -12.97 -36.22
N ALA A 232 5.53 -13.80 -35.18
CA ALA A 232 4.49 -14.82 -35.03
C ALA A 232 3.38 -14.36 -34.07
N PRO A 233 2.10 -14.32 -34.52
CA PRO A 233 0.98 -13.99 -33.64
C PRO A 233 0.80 -15.09 -32.60
N GLN A 234 0.52 -14.70 -31.36
CA GLN A 234 0.28 -15.61 -30.26
C GLN A 234 -1.23 -15.78 -30.00
N ALA A 235 -1.63 -16.99 -29.61
CA ALA A 235 -3.04 -17.35 -29.49
C ALA A 235 -3.72 -16.87 -28.20
N GLN A 236 -2.94 -16.66 -27.12
CA GLN A 236 -3.47 -16.29 -25.81
C GLN A 236 -2.79 -15.04 -25.25
N SER A 237 -3.55 -14.25 -24.51
CA SER A 237 -3.01 -13.19 -23.64
C SER A 237 -2.36 -13.81 -22.39
N LEU A 238 -1.56 -13.01 -21.66
CA LEU A 238 -0.94 -13.46 -20.41
C LEU A 238 -2.01 -13.95 -19.41
N PHE A 239 -3.08 -13.17 -19.23
CA PHE A 239 -4.17 -13.55 -18.33
C PHE A 239 -4.93 -14.79 -18.81
N GLY A 240 -5.07 -14.98 -20.13
CA GLY A 240 -5.62 -16.20 -20.71
C GLY A 240 -4.83 -17.45 -20.30
N MET A 241 -3.50 -17.35 -20.32
CA MET A 241 -2.61 -18.43 -19.89
C MET A 241 -2.68 -18.70 -18.38
N ILE A 242 -2.85 -17.67 -17.56
CA ILE A 242 -3.08 -17.85 -16.11
C ILE A 242 -4.41 -18.54 -15.84
N ARG A 243 -5.50 -18.09 -16.48
CA ARG A 243 -6.83 -18.70 -16.37
C ARG A 243 -6.85 -20.15 -16.85
N HIS A 244 -5.96 -20.53 -17.76
CA HIS A 244 -5.80 -21.92 -18.19
C HIS A 244 -5.47 -22.86 -17.02
N THR A 245 -4.65 -22.43 -16.06
CA THR A 245 -4.32 -23.23 -14.87
C THR A 245 -5.55 -23.58 -14.04
N TYR A 246 -6.44 -22.60 -13.82
CA TYR A 246 -7.72 -22.82 -13.14
C TYR A 246 -8.64 -23.75 -13.94
N GLN A 247 -8.71 -23.58 -15.26
CA GLN A 247 -9.52 -24.45 -16.12
C GLN A 247 -9.06 -25.92 -16.09
N GLN A 248 -7.75 -26.17 -15.92
CA GLN A 248 -7.19 -27.52 -15.82
C GLN A 248 -7.27 -28.11 -14.40
N SER A 249 -7.38 -27.27 -13.37
CA SER A 249 -7.40 -27.73 -11.97
C SER A 249 -8.38 -26.90 -11.12
N PRO A 250 -9.69 -26.97 -11.38
CA PRO A 250 -10.69 -26.14 -10.70
C PRO A 250 -11.08 -26.66 -9.31
N ASP A 251 -10.78 -27.91 -8.99
CA ASP A 251 -11.26 -28.58 -7.78
C ASP A 251 -10.86 -27.82 -6.50
N GLY A 252 -11.80 -27.65 -5.58
CA GLY A 252 -11.58 -26.96 -4.30
C GLY A 252 -11.39 -25.43 -4.41
N ILE A 253 -11.58 -24.82 -5.58
CA ILE A 253 -11.58 -23.35 -5.74
C ILE A 253 -13.02 -22.86 -5.73
N LEU A 254 -13.34 -21.97 -4.81
CA LEU A 254 -14.69 -21.44 -4.58
C LEU A 254 -14.89 -20.07 -5.25
N SER A 255 -13.82 -19.27 -5.35
CA SER A 255 -13.80 -17.98 -6.07
C SER A 255 -12.44 -17.76 -6.70
N ALA A 256 -12.41 -17.31 -7.95
CA ALA A 256 -11.21 -16.93 -8.68
C ALA A 256 -11.55 -15.86 -9.74
N TYR A 257 -10.75 -14.79 -9.81
CA TYR A 257 -10.86 -13.71 -10.79
C TYR A 257 -12.20 -12.94 -10.81
N SER A 258 -12.98 -13.02 -9.74
CA SER A 258 -14.30 -12.37 -9.61
C SER A 258 -14.43 -11.57 -8.31
N ASP A 259 -13.34 -11.42 -7.58
CA ASP A 259 -13.29 -10.73 -6.30
C ASP A 259 -11.85 -10.28 -5.99
N ASN A 260 -11.67 -9.54 -4.90
CA ASN A 260 -10.38 -9.00 -4.47
C ASN A 260 -9.40 -10.08 -4.05
N GLY A 261 -9.87 -11.25 -3.61
CA GLY A 261 -9.07 -12.41 -3.25
C GLY A 261 -9.63 -13.70 -3.85
N ALA A 262 -8.79 -14.71 -3.99
CA ALA A 262 -9.26 -16.06 -4.31
C ALA A 262 -9.74 -16.75 -3.04
N VAL A 263 -10.71 -17.65 -3.18
CA VAL A 263 -11.19 -18.48 -2.07
C VAL A 263 -11.04 -19.94 -2.43
N ILE A 264 -10.43 -20.71 -1.52
CA ILE A 264 -10.24 -22.15 -1.66
C ILE A 264 -10.93 -22.87 -0.49
N GLU A 265 -11.36 -24.08 -0.74
CA GLU A 265 -12.02 -24.93 0.24
C GLU A 265 -11.09 -25.24 1.42
N GLY A 266 -11.58 -24.98 2.62
CA GLY A 266 -10.91 -25.38 3.85
C GLY A 266 -11.58 -26.59 4.51
N TYR A 267 -11.63 -26.60 5.84
CA TYR A 267 -12.07 -27.76 6.63
C TYR A 267 -13.30 -27.43 7.46
N GLN A 268 -14.09 -28.47 7.77
CA GLN A 268 -15.20 -28.37 8.72
C GLN A 268 -14.62 -28.33 10.15
N GLU A 269 -14.57 -27.14 10.74
CA GLU A 269 -13.89 -26.91 12.03
C GLU A 269 -14.77 -26.10 12.98
N LYS A 270 -14.25 -25.81 14.18
CA LYS A 270 -14.98 -25.05 15.19
C LYS A 270 -14.53 -23.59 15.21
N CYS A 271 -15.25 -22.74 14.48
CA CYS A 271 -15.13 -21.30 14.61
C CYS A 271 -15.38 -20.87 16.05
N PHE A 272 -14.53 -19.99 16.60
CA PHE A 272 -14.69 -19.46 17.95
C PHE A 272 -14.83 -17.93 17.92
N TYR A 273 -16.04 -17.46 18.19
CA TYR A 273 -16.36 -16.03 18.20
C TYR A 273 -17.51 -15.73 19.17
N ALA A 274 -17.71 -14.45 19.47
CA ALA A 274 -18.81 -14.00 20.33
C ALA A 274 -20.12 -14.02 19.55
N ASP A 275 -21.11 -14.74 20.07
CA ASP A 275 -22.47 -14.73 19.56
C ASP A 275 -23.04 -13.31 19.53
N ALA A 276 -23.68 -12.91 18.42
CA ALA A 276 -24.15 -11.55 18.24
C ALA A 276 -25.21 -11.12 19.29
N ASN A 277 -26.03 -12.06 19.75
CA ASN A 277 -27.12 -11.79 20.68
C ASN A 277 -26.67 -11.87 22.14
N SER A 278 -26.10 -13.01 22.55
CA SER A 278 -25.69 -13.28 23.93
C SER A 278 -24.35 -12.63 24.29
N ARG A 279 -23.54 -12.25 23.30
CA ARG A 279 -22.18 -11.69 23.46
C ARG A 279 -21.23 -12.63 24.20
N GLN A 280 -21.57 -13.91 24.27
CA GLN A 280 -20.71 -14.95 24.84
C GLN A 280 -19.93 -15.63 23.72
N TYR A 281 -18.66 -15.92 23.98
CA TYR A 281 -17.86 -16.71 23.07
C TYR A 281 -18.35 -18.16 23.04
N GLN A 282 -18.53 -18.68 21.83
CA GLN A 282 -18.98 -20.06 21.60
C GLN A 282 -18.23 -20.71 20.43
N GLU A 283 -18.23 -22.04 20.42
CA GLU A 283 -17.73 -22.84 19.31
C GLU A 283 -18.89 -23.11 18.33
N CYS A 284 -18.74 -22.72 17.07
CA CYS A 284 -19.68 -22.97 15.98
C CYS A 284 -19.05 -23.92 14.95
N GLN A 285 -19.68 -25.07 14.68
CA GLN A 285 -19.17 -26.04 13.72
C GLN A 285 -19.60 -25.64 12.30
N GLU A 286 -18.65 -25.21 11.47
CA GLU A 286 -18.90 -24.78 10.09
C GLU A 286 -17.64 -24.92 9.22
N PRO A 287 -17.76 -24.92 7.88
CA PRO A 287 -16.60 -24.84 7.00
C PRO A 287 -15.85 -23.51 7.20
N ILE A 288 -14.54 -23.59 7.40
CA ILE A 288 -13.63 -22.45 7.45
C ILE A 288 -12.82 -22.45 6.15
N ASP A 289 -13.29 -21.72 5.15
CA ASP A 289 -12.61 -21.63 3.85
C ASP A 289 -11.50 -20.57 3.88
N ILE A 290 -10.57 -20.66 2.94
CA ILE A 290 -9.32 -19.92 2.97
C ILE A 290 -9.33 -18.86 1.87
N VAL A 291 -9.17 -17.60 2.26
CA VAL A 291 -8.93 -16.47 1.36
C VAL A 291 -7.43 -16.38 1.09
N ILE A 292 -7.05 -16.10 -0.16
CA ILE A 292 -5.65 -15.92 -0.58
C ILE A 292 -5.54 -14.61 -1.36
N LYS A 293 -4.65 -13.73 -0.92
CA LYS A 293 -4.26 -12.52 -1.67
C LYS A 293 -2.79 -12.19 -1.46
N VAL A 294 -2.20 -11.59 -2.48
CA VAL A 294 -0.85 -11.02 -2.46
C VAL A 294 -0.86 -9.79 -3.38
N GLU A 295 -0.18 -8.74 -2.94
CA GLU A 295 -0.19 -7.39 -3.45
C GLU A 295 1.22 -6.79 -3.40
N THR A 296 1.46 -5.71 -4.16
CA THR A 296 2.75 -5.00 -4.13
C THR A 296 2.58 -3.49 -3.96
N HIS A 297 3.60 -2.84 -3.40
CA HIS A 297 3.59 -1.40 -3.15
C HIS A 297 4.93 -0.74 -3.51
N ASN A 298 5.39 -1.01 -4.74
CA ASN A 298 6.75 -0.76 -5.20
C ASN A 298 7.10 0.73 -5.30
N HIS A 299 6.30 1.52 -6.02
CA HIS A 299 6.60 2.94 -6.27
C HIS A 299 6.55 3.80 -4.98
N PRO A 300 5.48 3.74 -4.14
CA PRO A 300 5.45 4.52 -2.91
C PRO A 300 6.59 4.16 -1.96
N THR A 301 6.98 2.87 -1.89
CA THR A 301 8.12 2.44 -1.06
C THR A 301 9.46 3.01 -1.55
N ALA A 302 9.61 3.29 -2.85
CA ALA A 302 10.80 3.96 -3.38
C ALA A 302 10.92 5.41 -2.90
N ILE A 303 9.79 6.09 -2.67
CA ILE A 303 9.72 7.50 -2.29
C ILE A 303 9.75 7.65 -0.76
N SER A 304 8.83 6.98 -0.06
CA SER A 304 8.72 7.02 1.40
C SER A 304 8.52 5.58 1.94
N PRO A 305 9.63 4.89 2.31
CA PRO A 305 9.59 3.45 2.55
C PRO A 305 8.68 3.01 3.69
N PHE A 306 8.67 3.73 4.82
CA PHE A 306 7.84 3.38 5.98
C PHE A 306 6.35 3.36 5.63
N PRO A 307 5.72 4.48 5.22
CA PRO A 307 4.30 4.47 4.92
C PRO A 307 4.01 3.61 3.69
N GLY A 308 4.87 3.59 2.66
CA GLY A 308 4.67 2.74 1.49
C GLY A 308 4.57 1.24 1.84
N ALA A 309 5.44 0.74 2.71
CA ALA A 309 5.38 -0.64 3.16
C ALA A 309 4.20 -0.92 4.11
N ALA A 310 3.86 0.04 4.98
CA ALA A 310 2.72 -0.05 5.87
C ALA A 310 1.40 -0.13 5.09
N THR A 311 1.19 0.75 4.12
CA THR A 311 -0.02 0.77 3.29
C THR A 311 -0.08 -0.35 2.29
N GLY A 312 1.06 -0.91 1.87
CA GLY A 312 1.10 -2.17 1.13
C GLY A 312 0.48 -3.33 1.93
N SER A 313 0.84 -3.46 3.21
CA SER A 313 0.20 -4.44 4.11
C SER A 313 -1.27 -4.08 4.37
N GLY A 314 -1.56 -2.80 4.61
CA GLY A 314 -2.92 -2.33 4.87
C GLY A 314 -3.89 -2.59 3.72
N GLY A 315 -3.52 -2.26 2.49
CA GLY A 315 -4.35 -2.50 1.30
C GLY A 315 -4.66 -3.98 1.12
N GLU A 316 -3.66 -4.84 1.25
CA GLU A 316 -3.83 -6.29 1.12
C GLU A 316 -4.75 -6.89 2.21
N ILE A 317 -4.62 -6.42 3.46
CA ILE A 317 -5.53 -6.80 4.54
C ILE A 317 -6.98 -6.37 4.23
N ARG A 318 -7.18 -5.23 3.54
CA ARG A 318 -8.53 -4.80 3.14
C ARG A 318 -9.12 -5.74 2.10
N ASP A 319 -8.34 -6.20 1.14
CA ASP A 319 -8.79 -7.18 0.15
C ASP A 319 -9.26 -8.49 0.79
N GLU A 320 -8.51 -8.99 1.78
CA GLU A 320 -8.93 -10.18 2.54
C GLU A 320 -10.25 -9.94 3.30
N GLY A 321 -10.40 -8.78 3.95
CA GLY A 321 -11.63 -8.41 4.66
C GLY A 321 -12.83 -8.17 3.75
N ALA A 322 -12.59 -7.66 2.53
CA ALA A 322 -13.60 -7.35 1.53
C ALA A 322 -13.93 -8.54 0.59
N THR A 323 -13.30 -9.70 0.77
CA THR A 323 -13.62 -10.88 -0.03
C THR A 323 -15.04 -11.38 0.31
N GLY A 324 -15.84 -11.66 -0.72
CA GLY A 324 -17.22 -12.08 -0.62
C GLY A 324 -18.10 -11.04 0.08
N ARG A 325 -18.76 -11.43 1.17
CA ARG A 325 -19.57 -10.54 2.02
C ARG A 325 -18.96 -10.35 3.41
N GLY A 326 -17.64 -10.41 3.51
CA GLY A 326 -16.87 -10.22 4.73
C GLY A 326 -15.97 -11.41 5.06
N GLY A 327 -14.67 -11.23 4.84
CA GLY A 327 -13.63 -12.17 5.26
C GLY A 327 -12.96 -11.74 6.57
N LYS A 328 -12.13 -12.64 7.13
CA LYS A 328 -11.32 -12.37 8.32
C LYS A 328 -9.83 -12.67 8.04
N PRO A 329 -8.99 -11.63 7.92
CA PRO A 329 -7.54 -11.79 7.85
C PRO A 329 -6.99 -12.65 8.99
N LYS A 330 -6.09 -13.58 8.69
CA LYS A 330 -5.56 -14.55 9.66
C LYS A 330 -4.04 -14.46 9.82
N ALA A 331 -3.26 -14.52 8.75
CA ALA A 331 -1.80 -14.52 8.81
C ALA A 331 -1.19 -13.94 7.53
N GLY A 332 -0.05 -13.26 7.67
CA GLY A 332 0.61 -12.56 6.58
C GLY A 332 1.99 -13.08 6.21
N LEU A 333 2.45 -12.58 5.06
CA LEU A 333 3.79 -12.64 4.54
C LEU A 333 4.23 -11.25 4.07
N CYS A 334 5.53 -10.99 4.08
CA CYS A 334 6.11 -9.75 3.57
C CYS A 334 7.48 -10.00 2.95
N GLY A 335 7.77 -9.38 1.80
CA GLY A 335 9.04 -9.56 1.12
C GLY A 335 9.58 -8.30 0.46
N PHE A 336 10.90 -8.28 0.28
CA PHE A 336 11.62 -7.14 -0.27
C PHE A 336 12.65 -7.55 -1.32
N SER A 337 12.69 -6.84 -2.45
CA SER A 337 13.84 -6.85 -3.37
C SER A 337 14.41 -5.44 -3.48
N VAL A 338 15.71 -5.27 -3.21
CA VAL A 338 16.40 -3.97 -3.26
C VAL A 338 17.78 -4.10 -3.89
N SER A 339 18.28 -3.00 -4.45
CA SER A 339 19.67 -2.84 -4.89
C SER A 339 20.68 -3.00 -3.75
N HIS A 340 21.99 -2.98 -4.02
CA HIS A 340 23.01 -3.21 -2.98
C HIS A 340 22.91 -2.24 -1.80
N LEU A 341 22.99 -2.79 -0.58
CA LEU A 341 22.74 -2.06 0.67
C LEU A 341 23.85 -1.06 0.95
N ARG A 342 25.11 -1.42 0.66
CA ARG A 342 26.28 -0.56 0.88
C ARG A 342 26.32 -0.01 2.32
N ILE A 343 26.24 -0.92 3.30
CA ILE A 343 26.27 -0.56 4.72
C ILE A 343 27.61 0.14 5.02
N PRO A 344 27.61 1.42 5.46
CA PRO A 344 28.84 2.21 5.58
C PRO A 344 29.92 1.57 6.47
N GLU A 345 29.50 0.94 7.57
CA GLU A 345 30.40 0.28 8.52
C GLU A 345 30.83 -1.12 8.10
N SER A 346 30.29 -1.67 7.01
CA SER A 346 30.54 -3.04 6.54
C SER A 346 30.56 -3.13 5.01
N PRO A 347 31.50 -2.45 4.33
CA PRO A 347 31.59 -2.49 2.87
C PRO A 347 31.87 -3.91 2.37
N GLN A 348 31.15 -4.34 1.33
CA GLN A 348 31.31 -5.66 0.75
C GLN A 348 32.03 -5.60 -0.61
N PRO A 349 32.83 -6.64 -0.96
CA PRO A 349 33.64 -6.62 -2.17
C PRO A 349 32.83 -6.64 -3.48
N TRP A 350 31.55 -7.04 -3.43
CA TRP A 350 30.66 -7.01 -4.60
C TRP A 350 29.90 -5.68 -4.75
N GLU A 351 30.02 -4.74 -3.81
CA GLU A 351 29.28 -3.46 -3.81
C GLU A 351 30.16 -2.25 -4.20
N VAL A 352 31.41 -2.49 -4.62
CA VAL A 352 32.46 -1.46 -4.80
C VAL A 352 32.10 -0.45 -5.89
N HIS A 353 31.44 -0.88 -6.95
CA HIS A 353 30.98 -0.01 -8.03
C HIS A 353 29.54 0.43 -7.79
N THR A 354 29.24 1.69 -8.11
CA THR A 354 27.89 2.22 -8.02
C THR A 354 27.60 3.05 -9.25
N ILE A 355 26.44 2.78 -9.85
CA ILE A 355 25.88 3.58 -10.92
C ILE A 355 25.31 4.91 -10.38
N GLY A 356 25.13 5.03 -9.06
CA GLY A 356 24.46 6.15 -8.39
C GLY A 356 22.96 5.90 -8.26
N LYS A 357 22.20 6.91 -7.81
CA LYS A 357 20.73 6.83 -7.73
C LYS A 357 20.11 8.21 -7.93
N PRO A 358 18.83 8.31 -8.30
CA PRO A 358 18.11 9.58 -8.23
C PRO A 358 18.08 10.13 -6.81
N LYS A 359 18.18 11.46 -6.67
CA LYS A 359 18.16 12.12 -5.35
C LYS A 359 16.83 11.94 -4.60
N ARG A 360 15.72 11.89 -5.34
CA ARG A 360 14.33 11.85 -4.82
C ARG A 360 13.87 10.48 -4.30
N ILE A 361 14.61 9.41 -4.57
CA ILE A 361 14.25 8.07 -4.06
C ILE A 361 15.11 7.69 -2.86
N ALA A 362 14.56 6.89 -1.95
CA ALA A 362 15.30 6.30 -0.84
C ALA A 362 16.43 5.38 -1.35
N SER A 363 17.51 5.25 -0.57
CA SER A 363 18.51 4.22 -0.87
C SER A 363 17.98 2.82 -0.52
N ALA A 364 18.60 1.78 -1.06
CA ALA A 364 18.27 0.40 -0.67
C ALA A 364 18.43 0.15 0.83
N LEU A 365 19.42 0.79 1.48
CA LEU A 365 19.59 0.72 2.92
C LEU A 365 18.44 1.41 3.66
N ASP A 366 18.05 2.62 3.24
CA ASP A 366 16.93 3.34 3.87
C ASP A 366 15.63 2.55 3.74
N ILE A 367 15.39 1.94 2.57
CA ILE A 367 14.24 1.05 2.34
C ILE A 367 14.25 -0.11 3.34
N MET A 368 15.39 -0.77 3.55
CA MET A 368 15.47 -1.90 4.47
C MET A 368 15.51 -1.52 5.95
N LEU A 369 15.79 -0.25 6.28
CA LEU A 369 15.70 0.27 7.65
C LEU A 369 14.28 0.68 8.02
N GLU A 370 13.55 1.31 7.09
CA GLU A 370 12.25 1.92 7.37
C GLU A 370 11.05 1.08 6.87
N GLY A 371 11.15 0.49 5.67
CA GLY A 371 10.07 -0.28 5.06
C GLY A 371 9.61 -1.49 5.89
N PRO A 372 10.50 -2.39 6.31
CA PRO A 372 10.12 -3.52 7.18
C PRO A 372 9.46 -3.08 8.49
N ILE A 373 9.86 -1.94 9.07
CA ILE A 373 9.24 -1.40 10.28
C ILE A 373 7.83 -0.90 9.98
N GLY A 374 7.61 -0.23 8.85
CA GLY A 374 6.28 0.18 8.41
C GLY A 374 5.32 -1.00 8.23
N ALA A 375 5.74 -2.03 7.48
CA ALA A 375 4.96 -3.25 7.31
C ALA A 375 4.68 -3.96 8.64
N ALA A 376 5.68 -4.07 9.52
CA ALA A 376 5.52 -4.66 10.85
C ALA A 376 4.58 -3.83 11.73
N ALA A 377 4.70 -2.50 11.73
CA ALA A 377 3.83 -1.61 12.48
C ALA A 377 2.37 -1.81 12.10
N PHE A 378 2.07 -1.93 10.80
CA PHE A 378 0.71 -2.20 10.33
C PHE A 378 0.19 -3.55 10.84
N ASN A 379 0.94 -4.63 10.58
CA ASN A 379 0.54 -5.98 11.00
C ASN A 379 0.36 -6.10 12.53
N ASN A 380 1.26 -5.46 13.30
CA ASN A 380 1.23 -5.48 14.77
C ASN A 380 0.01 -4.73 15.32
N GLU A 381 -0.22 -3.49 14.89
CA GLU A 381 -1.30 -2.65 15.40
C GLU A 381 -2.68 -3.12 14.91
N PHE A 382 -2.77 -3.68 13.69
CA PHE A 382 -3.98 -4.36 13.21
C PHE A 382 -4.24 -5.69 13.95
N GLY A 383 -3.18 -6.42 14.29
CA GLY A 383 -3.24 -7.70 14.99
C GLY A 383 -3.34 -8.92 14.08
N ARG A 384 -2.48 -8.98 13.04
CA ARG A 384 -2.26 -10.15 12.18
C ARG A 384 -0.77 -10.57 12.28
N PRO A 385 -0.45 -11.84 12.54
CA PRO A 385 0.94 -12.28 12.60
C PRO A 385 1.57 -12.31 11.20
N ASN A 386 2.83 -11.91 11.08
CA ASN A 386 3.60 -12.00 9.84
C ASN A 386 4.58 -13.18 9.91
N LEU A 387 4.24 -14.29 9.25
CA LEU A 387 4.85 -15.61 9.49
C LEU A 387 5.84 -16.06 8.43
N LEU A 388 5.92 -15.34 7.31
CA LEU A 388 6.74 -15.73 6.16
C LEU A 388 7.25 -14.50 5.42
N GLY A 389 8.32 -14.67 4.64
CA GLY A 389 8.82 -13.60 3.79
C GLY A 389 10.05 -14.01 3.00
N TYR A 390 10.49 -13.11 2.12
CA TYR A 390 11.79 -13.21 1.47
C TYR A 390 12.51 -11.86 1.50
N PHE A 391 13.83 -11.87 1.37
CA PHE A 391 14.60 -10.65 1.17
C PHE A 391 15.70 -10.91 0.15
N ARG A 392 15.63 -10.19 -0.97
CA ARG A 392 16.61 -10.22 -2.04
C ARG A 392 17.38 -8.92 -2.12
N ASN A 393 18.70 -9.05 -2.07
CA ASN A 393 19.63 -8.00 -2.44
C ASN A 393 20.27 -8.33 -3.78
N PHE A 394 20.15 -7.44 -4.77
CA PHE A 394 20.71 -7.67 -6.10
C PHE A 394 20.87 -6.39 -6.91
N GLU A 395 22.07 -6.18 -7.43
CA GLU A 395 22.40 -5.16 -8.42
C GLU A 395 23.59 -5.68 -9.26
N ILE A 396 23.56 -5.54 -10.58
CA ILE A 396 24.66 -5.92 -11.46
C ILE A 396 24.72 -4.98 -12.67
N GLU A 397 25.91 -4.53 -13.04
CA GLU A 397 26.11 -3.73 -14.25
C GLU A 397 25.84 -4.56 -15.51
N VAL A 398 25.29 -3.91 -16.54
CA VAL A 398 25.08 -4.56 -17.83
C VAL A 398 26.42 -4.60 -18.59
N PRO A 399 26.87 -5.76 -19.09
CA PRO A 399 28.13 -5.87 -19.79
C PRO A 399 28.23 -4.91 -20.99
N ASN A 400 29.28 -4.09 -21.01
CA ASN A 400 29.55 -3.04 -22.02
C ASN A 400 28.59 -1.83 -22.00
N GLU A 401 27.78 -1.68 -20.95
CA GLU A 401 26.84 -0.57 -20.78
C GLU A 401 27.01 0.03 -19.37
N PRO A 402 28.06 0.84 -19.13
CA PRO A 402 28.44 1.30 -17.78
C PRO A 402 27.40 2.20 -17.11
N ASP A 403 26.50 2.80 -17.90
CA ASP A 403 25.40 3.64 -17.43
C ASP A 403 24.08 2.87 -17.28
N GLN A 404 24.13 1.53 -17.31
CA GLN A 404 23.00 0.65 -17.06
C GLN A 404 23.33 -0.45 -16.07
N ALA A 405 22.40 -0.70 -15.15
CA ALA A 405 22.43 -1.84 -14.26
C ALA A 405 21.10 -2.60 -14.25
N ARG A 406 21.14 -3.82 -13.74
CA ARG A 406 19.98 -4.63 -13.41
C ARG A 406 19.87 -4.73 -11.90
N GLY A 407 18.74 -4.33 -11.33
CA GLY A 407 18.60 -4.19 -9.89
C GLY A 407 17.26 -3.59 -9.48
N TYR A 408 17.18 -3.12 -8.23
CA TYR A 408 15.92 -2.73 -7.61
C TYR A 408 16.04 -1.36 -6.93
N HIS A 409 16.31 -0.31 -7.72
CA HIS A 409 16.17 1.08 -7.26
C HIS A 409 14.70 1.42 -6.98
N LYS A 410 13.80 1.01 -7.88
CA LYS A 410 12.40 0.81 -7.53
C LYS A 410 12.31 -0.57 -6.86
N PRO A 411 12.03 -0.65 -5.55
CA PRO A 411 12.07 -1.90 -4.83
C PRO A 411 10.88 -2.77 -5.21
N ILE A 412 11.00 -4.07 -4.95
CA ILE A 412 9.80 -4.88 -4.73
C ILE A 412 9.47 -4.76 -3.25
N MET A 413 8.27 -4.28 -2.92
CA MET A 413 7.66 -4.42 -1.60
C MET A 413 6.40 -5.24 -1.80
N ILE A 414 6.42 -6.49 -1.33
CA ILE A 414 5.29 -7.41 -1.46
C ILE A 414 4.67 -7.65 -0.09
N ALA A 415 3.35 -7.63 -0.03
CA ALA A 415 2.56 -7.98 1.13
C ALA A 415 1.48 -8.97 0.69
N GLY A 416 1.16 -9.94 1.53
CA GLY A 416 0.20 -10.98 1.18
C GLY A 416 -0.21 -11.77 2.39
N GLY A 417 -1.23 -12.59 2.27
CA GLY A 417 -1.65 -13.41 3.37
C GLY A 417 -2.74 -14.40 3.03
N ILE A 418 -3.22 -14.98 4.11
CA ILE A 418 -4.40 -15.80 4.15
C ILE A 418 -5.40 -15.25 5.15
N GLY A 419 -6.67 -15.35 4.79
CA GLY A 419 -7.80 -15.10 5.65
C GLY A 419 -8.71 -16.32 5.73
N ASN A 420 -9.70 -16.25 6.61
CA ASN A 420 -10.80 -17.20 6.65
C ASN A 420 -12.08 -16.54 6.12
N ILE A 421 -12.95 -17.33 5.49
CA ILE A 421 -14.30 -16.91 5.09
C ILE A 421 -15.29 -18.05 5.30
N ARG A 422 -16.54 -17.69 5.61
CA ARG A 422 -17.64 -18.65 5.74
C ARG A 422 -18.17 -19.03 4.36
N ARG A 423 -18.40 -20.33 4.10
CA ARG A 423 -18.76 -20.88 2.78
C ARG A 423 -19.92 -20.16 2.07
N ASP A 424 -20.96 -19.78 2.82
CA ASP A 424 -22.17 -19.12 2.30
C ASP A 424 -22.01 -17.60 2.07
N LEU A 425 -20.85 -17.05 2.46
CA LEU A 425 -20.49 -15.64 2.28
C LEU A 425 -19.47 -15.42 1.15
N VAL A 426 -18.99 -16.49 0.52
CA VAL A 426 -18.02 -16.40 -0.60
C VAL A 426 -18.58 -15.61 -1.77
N SER A 427 -19.87 -15.76 -2.09
CA SER A 427 -20.52 -15.03 -3.17
C SER A 427 -21.15 -13.72 -2.68
N LYS A 428 -20.84 -12.64 -3.40
CA LYS A 428 -21.54 -11.35 -3.28
C LYS A 428 -23.00 -11.50 -3.71
N LYS A 429 -23.88 -10.67 -3.15
CA LYS A 429 -25.31 -10.60 -3.48
C LYS A 429 -25.57 -9.41 -4.40
N GLU A 430 -26.61 -9.52 -5.23
CA GLU A 430 -27.09 -8.38 -6.01
C GLU A 430 -27.53 -7.23 -5.10
N ILE A 431 -27.26 -6.00 -5.56
CA ILE A 431 -27.68 -4.78 -4.88
C ILE A 431 -29.08 -4.39 -5.41
N PRO A 432 -30.11 -4.31 -4.53
CA PRO A 432 -31.44 -3.89 -4.93
C PRO A 432 -31.46 -2.39 -5.30
N GLU A 433 -32.49 -1.97 -6.03
CA GLU A 433 -32.75 -0.54 -6.21
C GLU A 433 -32.89 0.13 -4.83
N ARG A 434 -32.26 1.29 -4.65
CA ARG A 434 -32.17 2.00 -3.36
C ARG A 434 -31.38 1.29 -2.27
N GLY A 435 -30.61 0.26 -2.63
CA GLY A 435 -29.57 -0.28 -1.75
C GLY A 435 -28.61 0.83 -1.36
N LEU A 436 -28.31 0.94 -0.06
CA LEU A 436 -27.47 2.00 0.47
C LEU A 436 -26.01 1.67 0.23
N ILE A 437 -25.26 2.64 -0.29
CA ILE A 437 -23.81 2.56 -0.44
C ILE A 437 -23.17 3.32 0.71
N ILE A 438 -22.32 2.63 1.46
CA ILE A 438 -21.75 3.10 2.72
C ILE A 438 -20.24 3.05 2.64
N GLN A 439 -19.59 4.15 3.03
CA GLN A 439 -18.17 4.14 3.39
C GLN A 439 -18.04 3.79 4.88
N ILE A 440 -17.19 2.83 5.21
CA ILE A 440 -16.68 2.67 6.58
C ILE A 440 -15.19 3.02 6.65
N GLY A 441 -14.75 3.51 7.81
CA GLY A 441 -13.34 3.77 8.10
C GLY A 441 -12.92 5.23 7.96
N GLY A 442 -11.63 5.45 7.73
CA GLY A 442 -11.00 6.77 7.89
C GLY A 442 -11.61 7.88 7.03
N PRO A 443 -11.61 9.14 7.52
CA PRO A 443 -11.98 10.30 6.70
C PRO A 443 -10.95 10.56 5.60
N GLY A 444 -11.42 11.11 4.47
CA GLY A 444 -10.58 11.48 3.33
C GLY A 444 -9.65 12.66 3.64
N MET A 445 -8.44 12.59 3.08
CA MET A 445 -7.37 13.59 3.15
C MET A 445 -6.70 13.71 1.77
N LEU A 446 -5.87 14.73 1.55
CA LEU A 446 -5.11 14.88 0.30
C LEU A 446 -3.93 13.90 0.26
N ILE A 447 -4.23 12.63 -0.02
CA ILE A 447 -3.27 11.50 -0.01
C ILE A 447 -3.44 10.72 -1.30
N GLY A 448 -2.33 10.37 -1.97
CA GLY A 448 -2.36 9.43 -3.09
C GLY A 448 -3.11 9.92 -4.32
N LEU A 449 -3.39 11.22 -4.46
CA LEU A 449 -4.18 11.71 -5.60
C LEU A 449 -3.47 11.36 -6.92
N GLY A 450 -4.06 10.45 -7.69
CA GLY A 450 -3.49 9.98 -8.94
C GLY A 450 -2.50 8.82 -8.82
N GLY A 451 -2.44 8.11 -7.68
CA GLY A 451 -1.49 7.04 -7.41
C GLY A 451 -1.51 5.87 -8.41
N GLY A 452 -2.68 5.50 -8.93
CA GLY A 452 -2.81 4.52 -10.02
C GLY A 452 -2.10 4.93 -11.32
N ALA A 453 -2.19 6.21 -11.69
CA ALA A 453 -1.46 6.76 -12.83
C ALA A 453 0.05 6.91 -12.53
N ALA A 454 0.41 7.40 -11.34
CA ALA A 454 1.81 7.58 -10.92
C ALA A 454 2.57 6.25 -10.81
N SER A 455 1.92 5.18 -10.35
CA SER A 455 2.51 3.84 -10.29
C SER A 455 2.71 3.20 -11.68
N SER A 456 1.96 3.67 -12.69
CA SER A 456 2.03 3.21 -14.07
C SER A 456 3.15 3.87 -14.89
N VAL A 457 3.87 4.86 -14.32
CA VAL A 457 5.01 5.55 -14.97
C VAL A 457 6.36 5.23 -14.31
N ASP A 458 7.45 5.65 -14.97
CA ASP A 458 8.83 5.31 -14.59
C ASP A 458 9.36 6.08 -13.37
N SER A 459 10.22 5.39 -12.60
CA SER A 459 10.99 5.92 -11.47
C SER A 459 11.74 7.23 -11.83
N GLY A 460 11.59 8.30 -11.06
CA GLY A 460 11.16 9.60 -11.60
C GLY A 460 11.80 10.33 -12.81
N GLN A 461 10.87 10.69 -13.67
CA GLN A 461 10.92 11.92 -14.42
C GLN A 461 9.84 12.91 -13.91
N SER A 462 9.34 12.73 -12.67
CA SER A 462 8.23 13.46 -12.04
C SER A 462 8.62 14.82 -11.45
N ASP A 463 7.67 15.76 -11.46
CA ASP A 463 7.71 17.04 -10.71
C ASP A 463 7.59 16.80 -9.19
N GLU A 464 8.17 17.69 -8.36
CA GLU A 464 8.13 17.59 -6.89
C GLU A 464 6.71 17.41 -6.31
N ALA A 465 5.70 18.02 -6.96
CA ALA A 465 4.29 17.89 -6.55
C ALA A 465 3.74 16.46 -6.67
N LEU A 466 4.21 15.68 -7.66
CA LEU A 466 3.80 14.28 -7.87
C LEU A 466 4.44 13.34 -6.83
N ASP A 467 5.65 13.66 -6.38
CA ASP A 467 6.33 12.88 -5.33
C ASP A 467 5.63 13.06 -3.97
N PHE A 468 5.08 14.25 -3.67
CA PHE A 468 4.21 14.45 -2.49
C PHE A 468 2.91 13.66 -2.58
N ALA A 469 2.29 13.58 -3.76
CA ALA A 469 1.10 12.77 -3.97
C ALA A 469 1.36 11.28 -3.70
N SER A 470 2.61 10.82 -3.81
CA SER A 470 3.02 9.43 -3.57
C SER A 470 3.27 9.10 -2.09
N VAL A 471 3.25 10.08 -1.20
CA VAL A 471 3.42 9.88 0.24
C VAL A 471 2.14 9.32 0.83
N GLN A 472 2.23 8.08 1.28
CA GLN A 472 1.13 7.34 1.89
C GLN A 472 1.00 7.64 3.39
N ARG A 473 -0.12 7.22 4.00
CA ARG A 473 -0.39 7.37 5.43
C ARG A 473 -1.15 6.17 5.96
N GLU A 474 -0.66 5.60 7.05
CA GLU A 474 -1.27 4.46 7.72
C GLU A 474 -1.94 4.82 9.06
N ASN A 475 -3.07 4.19 9.36
CA ASN A 475 -3.65 4.15 10.70
C ASN A 475 -4.25 2.75 10.99
N PRO A 476 -3.41 1.76 11.32
CA PRO A 476 -3.85 0.35 11.41
C PRO A 476 -4.97 0.11 12.43
N GLU A 477 -5.02 0.90 13.52
CA GLU A 477 -6.11 0.86 14.49
C GLU A 477 -7.49 1.16 13.87
N MET A 478 -7.57 2.11 12.92
CA MET A 478 -8.80 2.40 12.19
C MET A 478 -9.22 1.18 11.36
N GLN A 479 -8.27 0.55 10.66
CA GLN A 479 -8.56 -0.66 9.90
C GLN A 479 -8.97 -1.83 10.79
N ARG A 480 -8.43 -1.92 12.01
CA ARG A 480 -8.90 -2.91 13.00
C ARG A 480 -10.35 -2.66 13.41
N ARG A 481 -10.77 -1.41 13.62
CA ARG A 481 -12.17 -1.08 13.90
C ARG A 481 -13.10 -1.46 12.74
N CYS A 482 -12.68 -1.19 11.50
CA CYS A 482 -13.40 -1.66 10.31
C CYS A 482 -13.51 -3.19 10.30
N GLN A 483 -12.41 -3.90 10.58
CA GLN A 483 -12.42 -5.37 10.63
C GLN A 483 -13.36 -5.90 11.71
N GLU A 484 -13.47 -5.25 12.88
CA GLU A 484 -14.44 -5.68 13.89
C GLU A 484 -15.89 -5.48 13.42
N VAL A 485 -16.19 -4.44 12.65
CA VAL A 485 -17.52 -4.28 12.02
C VAL A 485 -17.78 -5.40 11.02
N ILE A 486 -16.83 -5.67 10.12
CA ILE A 486 -16.91 -6.78 9.16
C ILE A 486 -17.09 -8.10 9.91
N ASP A 487 -16.38 -8.29 11.02
CA ASP A 487 -16.47 -9.47 11.87
C ASP A 487 -17.86 -9.65 12.47
N ARG A 488 -18.43 -8.60 13.06
CA ARG A 488 -19.81 -8.64 13.57
C ARG A 488 -20.82 -8.94 12.47
N CYS A 489 -20.61 -8.40 11.26
CA CYS A 489 -21.50 -8.64 10.12
C CYS A 489 -21.48 -10.11 9.67
N TRP A 490 -20.31 -10.71 9.43
CA TRP A 490 -20.26 -12.10 8.99
C TRP A 490 -20.69 -13.09 10.09
N GLN A 491 -20.49 -12.74 11.37
CA GLN A 491 -20.90 -13.56 12.53
C GLN A 491 -22.43 -13.68 12.69
N LEU A 492 -23.21 -12.81 12.04
CA LEU A 492 -24.67 -12.91 11.95
C LEU A 492 -25.14 -14.01 10.97
N GLY A 493 -24.23 -14.60 10.18
CA GLY A 493 -24.52 -15.67 9.25
C GLY A 493 -25.52 -15.25 8.17
N GLU A 494 -26.72 -15.86 8.17
CA GLU A 494 -27.77 -15.53 7.20
C GLU A 494 -28.29 -14.10 7.35
N GLU A 495 -28.24 -13.55 8.58
CA GLU A 495 -28.62 -12.17 8.90
C GLU A 495 -27.50 -11.14 8.64
N ASN A 496 -26.40 -11.54 7.98
CA ASN A 496 -25.33 -10.62 7.59
C ASN A 496 -25.91 -9.49 6.71
N PRO A 497 -25.82 -8.21 7.13
CA PRO A 497 -26.40 -7.09 6.40
C PRO A 497 -25.64 -6.73 5.13
N ILE A 498 -24.38 -7.16 5.00
CA ILE A 498 -23.52 -6.87 3.84
C ILE A 498 -24.00 -7.67 2.64
N LEU A 499 -24.40 -6.96 1.58
CA LEU A 499 -24.74 -7.53 0.28
C LEU A 499 -23.49 -7.66 -0.59
N SER A 500 -22.68 -6.61 -0.61
CA SER A 500 -21.42 -6.53 -1.32
C SER A 500 -20.48 -5.62 -0.54
N ILE A 501 -19.17 -5.88 -0.61
CA ILE A 501 -18.12 -5.06 0.00
C ILE A 501 -16.91 -5.04 -0.95
N HIS A 502 -16.20 -3.93 -0.94
CA HIS A 502 -14.99 -3.70 -1.72
C HIS A 502 -13.99 -2.87 -0.90
N ASP A 503 -12.70 -3.11 -1.11
CA ASP A 503 -11.67 -2.24 -0.55
C ASP A 503 -11.70 -0.85 -1.24
N VAL A 504 -11.11 0.15 -0.59
CA VAL A 504 -10.80 1.42 -1.25
C VAL A 504 -9.28 1.51 -1.36
N GLY A 505 -8.77 1.48 -2.59
CA GLY A 505 -7.35 1.50 -2.93
C GLY A 505 -7.04 2.58 -3.97
N ALA A 506 -6.40 2.16 -5.09
CA ALA A 506 -6.04 3.05 -6.19
C ALA A 506 -7.28 3.75 -6.78
N GLY A 507 -7.18 5.05 -7.02
CA GLY A 507 -8.30 5.90 -7.44
C GLY A 507 -9.37 6.19 -6.37
N GLY A 508 -9.25 5.64 -5.16
CA GLY A 508 -10.17 5.96 -4.06
C GLY A 508 -11.62 5.56 -4.32
N LEU A 509 -12.56 6.42 -3.91
CA LEU A 509 -13.99 6.20 -4.12
C LEU A 509 -14.36 6.23 -5.61
N SER A 510 -13.59 6.97 -6.42
CA SER A 510 -13.80 7.04 -7.85
C SER A 510 -13.59 5.72 -8.58
N ASN A 511 -12.90 4.75 -7.96
CA ASN A 511 -12.79 3.39 -8.48
C ASN A 511 -13.74 2.43 -7.75
N ALA A 512 -13.68 2.42 -6.41
CA ALA A 512 -14.40 1.44 -5.59
C ALA A 512 -15.94 1.57 -5.70
N VAL A 513 -16.47 2.80 -5.80
CA VAL A 513 -17.92 3.02 -5.90
C VAL A 513 -18.45 2.59 -7.28
N PRO A 514 -17.83 2.97 -8.41
CA PRO A 514 -18.25 2.44 -9.69
C PRO A 514 -18.12 0.92 -9.81
N GLU A 515 -17.07 0.30 -9.27
CA GLU A 515 -16.90 -1.16 -9.30
C GLU A 515 -18.04 -1.89 -8.57
N ILE A 516 -18.36 -1.51 -7.32
CA ILE A 516 -19.38 -2.20 -6.53
C ILE A 516 -20.78 -2.16 -7.16
N ILE A 517 -21.13 -1.06 -7.84
CA ILE A 517 -22.43 -0.92 -8.52
C ILE A 517 -22.42 -1.52 -9.93
N HIS A 518 -21.27 -1.47 -10.63
CA HIS A 518 -21.12 -2.06 -11.96
C HIS A 518 -21.25 -3.58 -11.93
N ASP A 519 -20.71 -4.23 -10.91
CA ASP A 519 -20.81 -5.68 -10.70
C ASP A 519 -22.26 -6.17 -10.58
N CYS A 520 -23.21 -5.27 -10.35
CA CYS A 520 -24.65 -5.55 -10.26
C CYS A 520 -25.48 -4.94 -11.41
N ASP A 521 -24.84 -4.48 -12.50
CA ASP A 521 -25.49 -3.78 -13.61
C ASP A 521 -26.35 -2.58 -13.14
N ARG A 522 -25.87 -1.83 -12.15
CA ARG A 522 -26.51 -0.64 -11.59
C ARG A 522 -25.75 0.64 -11.92
N GLY A 523 -26.44 1.77 -11.86
CA GLY A 523 -25.82 3.07 -11.60
C GLY A 523 -26.04 3.50 -10.16
N GLY A 524 -25.81 4.77 -9.86
CA GLY A 524 -25.93 5.26 -8.49
C GLY A 524 -25.94 6.77 -8.38
N ARG A 525 -26.60 7.25 -7.33
CA ARG A 525 -26.61 8.66 -6.94
C ARG A 525 -25.90 8.83 -5.61
N PHE A 526 -24.94 9.74 -5.59
CA PHE A 526 -24.06 10.00 -4.45
C PHE A 526 -24.07 11.49 -4.09
N GLU A 527 -23.92 11.77 -2.80
CA GLU A 527 -23.75 13.12 -2.26
C GLU A 527 -22.33 13.29 -1.78
N LEU A 528 -21.60 14.21 -2.40
CA LEU A 528 -20.19 14.49 -2.11
C LEU A 528 -20.01 14.93 -0.65
N ASN A 529 -20.91 15.78 -0.16
CA ASN A 529 -20.84 16.33 1.20
C ASN A 529 -21.17 15.29 2.30
N ALA A 530 -21.68 14.11 1.92
CA ALA A 530 -21.85 12.99 2.85
C ALA A 530 -20.55 12.22 3.10
N ILE A 531 -19.51 12.41 2.27
CA ILE A 531 -18.22 11.73 2.40
C ILE A 531 -17.44 12.36 3.56
N PRO A 532 -17.03 11.58 4.59
CA PRO A 532 -16.23 12.10 5.69
C PRO A 532 -14.86 12.59 5.19
N ILE A 533 -14.51 13.83 5.51
CA ILE A 533 -13.22 14.45 5.19
C ILE A 533 -12.58 15.07 6.43
N ASP A 534 -11.26 14.94 6.55
CA ASP A 534 -10.44 15.53 7.62
C ASP A 534 -9.63 16.73 7.13
N ASP A 535 -9.64 16.98 5.82
CA ASP A 535 -9.02 18.11 5.15
C ASP A 535 -10.10 18.93 4.42
N SER A 536 -10.42 20.10 4.97
CA SER A 536 -11.45 20.99 4.42
C SER A 536 -10.99 21.73 3.15
N SER A 537 -9.71 21.61 2.75
CA SER A 537 -9.17 22.30 1.57
C SER A 537 -9.39 21.54 0.26
N LEU A 538 -9.83 20.28 0.35
CA LEU A 538 -9.99 19.39 -0.78
C LEU A 538 -10.98 19.97 -1.81
N SER A 539 -10.60 19.92 -3.09
CA SER A 539 -11.54 20.12 -4.18
C SER A 539 -12.51 18.94 -4.29
N PRO A 540 -13.65 19.10 -4.97
CA PRO A 540 -14.55 17.97 -5.25
C PRO A 540 -13.88 16.79 -5.96
N MET A 541 -12.96 17.06 -6.90
CA MET A 541 -12.10 16.03 -7.50
C MET A 541 -11.29 15.28 -6.44
N ALA A 542 -10.64 16.01 -5.53
CA ALA A 542 -9.79 15.41 -4.52
C ALA A 542 -10.60 14.63 -3.46
N ILE A 543 -11.80 15.08 -3.08
CA ILE A 543 -12.71 14.32 -2.19
C ILE A 543 -13.07 12.97 -2.83
N TRP A 544 -13.35 12.97 -4.13
CA TRP A 544 -13.75 11.76 -4.86
C TRP A 544 -12.59 10.80 -5.16
N CYS A 545 -11.41 11.33 -5.51
CA CYS A 545 -10.32 10.56 -6.09
C CYS A 545 -9.11 10.33 -5.16
N ASN A 546 -9.12 10.85 -3.92
CA ASN A 546 -8.01 10.60 -2.98
C ASN A 546 -7.92 9.11 -2.61
N GLU A 547 -6.71 8.63 -2.39
CA GLU A 547 -6.40 7.25 -2.00
C GLU A 547 -6.14 7.18 -0.49
N SER A 548 -6.89 7.93 0.32
CA SER A 548 -6.82 7.81 1.78
C SER A 548 -7.12 6.37 2.20
N GLN A 549 -6.35 5.92 3.19
CA GLN A 549 -6.29 4.52 3.61
C GLN A 549 -7.40 4.15 4.61
N GLU A 550 -7.44 2.86 4.96
CA GLU A 550 -8.37 2.29 5.94
C GLU A 550 -9.86 2.52 5.63
N ARG A 551 -10.21 2.56 4.34
CA ARG A 551 -11.59 2.71 3.87
C ARG A 551 -12.08 1.47 3.13
N TYR A 552 -13.37 1.20 3.28
CA TYR A 552 -14.11 0.19 2.52
C TYR A 552 -15.42 0.81 2.03
N VAL A 553 -15.90 0.33 0.89
CA VAL A 553 -17.25 0.62 0.41
C VAL A 553 -18.07 -0.66 0.51
N LEU A 554 -19.28 -0.57 1.06
CA LEU A 554 -20.20 -1.70 1.14
C LEU A 554 -21.63 -1.30 0.79
N ALA A 555 -22.39 -2.28 0.33
CA ALA A 555 -23.80 -2.16 0.01
C ALA A 555 -24.64 -2.93 1.04
N ILE A 556 -25.69 -2.29 1.56
CA ILE A 556 -26.69 -2.92 2.44
C ILE A 556 -28.11 -2.58 1.98
N ASP A 557 -29.08 -3.39 2.41
CA ASP A 557 -30.49 -3.01 2.33
C ASP A 557 -30.79 -1.90 3.36
N ALA A 558 -31.60 -0.92 2.97
CA ALA A 558 -32.00 0.19 3.83
C ALA A 558 -32.68 -0.27 5.14
N VAL A 559 -33.35 -1.43 5.14
CA VAL A 559 -33.96 -2.00 6.36
C VAL A 559 -32.92 -2.35 7.44
N ASN A 560 -31.68 -2.65 7.03
CA ASN A 560 -30.60 -3.05 7.92
C ASN A 560 -29.78 -1.88 8.46
N LEU A 561 -30.05 -0.64 8.04
CA LEU A 561 -29.25 0.53 8.41
C LEU A 561 -29.13 0.67 9.94
N GLN A 562 -30.24 0.54 10.68
CA GLN A 562 -30.23 0.70 12.13
C GLN A 562 -29.37 -0.37 12.83
N GLN A 563 -29.42 -1.62 12.36
CA GLN A 563 -28.58 -2.70 12.88
C GLN A 563 -27.11 -2.40 12.59
N PHE A 564 -26.81 -2.01 11.36
CA PHE A 564 -25.46 -1.65 10.93
C PHE A 564 -24.88 -0.47 11.72
N THR A 565 -25.66 0.59 11.94
CA THR A 565 -25.28 1.73 12.80
C THR A 565 -24.90 1.27 14.20
N SER A 566 -25.69 0.38 14.81
CA SER A 566 -25.40 -0.12 16.17
C SER A 566 -24.09 -0.92 16.25
N ILE A 567 -23.73 -1.63 15.17
CA ILE A 567 -22.46 -2.35 15.06
C ILE A 567 -21.31 -1.35 14.98
N CYS A 568 -21.39 -0.38 14.07
CA CYS A 568 -20.37 0.66 13.90
C CYS A 568 -20.15 1.46 15.19
N GLU A 569 -21.21 1.91 15.87
CA GLU A 569 -21.12 2.64 17.14
C GLU A 569 -20.44 1.83 18.24
N ARG A 570 -20.74 0.52 18.33
CA ARG A 570 -20.11 -0.38 19.30
C ARG A 570 -18.61 -0.50 19.05
N GLU A 571 -18.19 -0.68 17.81
CA GLU A 571 -16.77 -0.80 17.45
C GLU A 571 -16.08 0.56 17.29
N ARG A 572 -16.84 1.66 17.44
CA ARG A 572 -16.41 3.03 17.15
C ARG A 572 -15.90 3.15 15.73
N CYS A 573 -16.40 2.39 14.78
CA CYS A 573 -16.01 2.53 13.38
C CYS A 573 -16.80 3.70 12.76
N PRO A 574 -16.15 4.78 12.31
CA PRO A 574 -16.85 5.82 11.55
C PRO A 574 -17.44 5.25 10.27
N PHE A 575 -18.64 5.69 9.92
CA PHE A 575 -19.29 5.33 8.67
C PHE A 575 -20.15 6.48 8.15
N ALA A 576 -20.41 6.47 6.84
CA ALA A 576 -21.33 7.40 6.21
C ALA A 576 -22.08 6.71 5.07
N VAL A 577 -23.39 6.96 4.99
CA VAL A 577 -24.19 6.62 3.81
C VAL A 577 -23.90 7.69 2.76
N ILE A 578 -23.14 7.33 1.73
CA ILE A 578 -22.66 8.26 0.71
C ILE A 578 -23.57 8.32 -0.52
N GLY A 579 -24.46 7.35 -0.68
CA GLY A 579 -25.38 7.29 -1.80
C GLY A 579 -26.28 6.07 -1.81
N GLU A 580 -27.00 5.89 -2.92
CA GLU A 580 -27.85 4.72 -3.15
C GLU A 580 -27.76 4.23 -4.59
N ALA A 581 -27.88 2.91 -4.77
CA ALA A 581 -27.90 2.25 -6.07
C ALA A 581 -29.20 2.54 -6.83
N ARG A 582 -29.09 2.63 -8.17
CA ARG A 582 -30.18 2.99 -9.09
C ARG A 582 -30.28 2.00 -10.25
N LEU A 583 -31.47 1.92 -10.83
CA LEU A 583 -31.71 1.10 -12.02
C LEU A 583 -31.13 1.74 -13.27
N GLU A 584 -31.11 3.07 -13.32
CA GLU A 584 -30.45 3.83 -14.36
C GLU A 584 -28.94 3.56 -14.32
N THR A 585 -28.32 3.27 -15.47
CA THR A 585 -26.88 2.97 -15.60
C THR A 585 -26.04 4.24 -15.71
N GLU A 586 -26.33 5.23 -14.87
CA GLU A 586 -25.62 6.50 -14.77
C GLU A 586 -25.00 6.64 -13.38
N LEU A 587 -23.77 7.14 -13.34
CA LEU A 587 -23.08 7.53 -12.12
C LEU A 587 -23.23 9.03 -11.93
N LEU A 588 -23.92 9.42 -10.86
CA LEU A 588 -24.18 10.81 -10.52
C LEU A 588 -23.64 11.12 -9.13
N VAL A 589 -22.63 11.98 -9.06
CA VAL A 589 -22.06 12.52 -7.82
C VAL A 589 -22.39 14.02 -7.78
N ARG A 590 -23.19 14.43 -6.80
CA ARG A 590 -23.60 15.83 -6.62
C ARG A 590 -22.93 16.45 -5.42
N ASP A 591 -22.69 17.74 -5.53
CA ASP A 591 -22.41 18.63 -4.41
C ASP A 591 -23.62 19.56 -4.28
N GLU A 592 -24.56 19.21 -3.40
CA GLU A 592 -25.80 19.97 -3.21
C GLU A 592 -25.54 21.36 -2.62
N GLU A 593 -24.49 21.54 -1.81
CA GLU A 593 -24.11 22.83 -1.22
C GLU A 593 -23.71 23.85 -2.30
N ASN A 594 -22.94 23.40 -3.30
CA ASN A 594 -22.51 24.24 -4.43
C ASN A 594 -23.41 24.11 -5.66
N ALA A 595 -24.53 23.38 -5.55
CA ALA A 595 -25.47 23.09 -6.64
C ALA A 595 -24.78 22.61 -7.94
N SER A 596 -23.78 21.73 -7.81
CA SER A 596 -22.94 21.27 -8.92
C SER A 596 -22.96 19.75 -9.10
N SER A 597 -22.87 19.29 -10.36
CA SER A 597 -22.62 17.89 -10.70
C SER A 597 -21.11 17.68 -10.80
N VAL A 598 -20.52 16.96 -9.84
CA VAL A 598 -19.08 16.64 -9.81
C VAL A 598 -18.76 15.58 -10.85
N VAL A 599 -19.61 14.56 -10.93
CA VAL A 599 -19.54 13.47 -11.91
C VAL A 599 -20.96 13.20 -12.42
N GLU A 600 -21.12 13.12 -13.73
CA GLU A 600 -22.39 12.77 -14.38
C GLU A 600 -22.12 11.93 -15.64
N LEU A 601 -21.75 10.66 -15.45
CA LEU A 601 -21.30 9.79 -16.53
C LEU A 601 -22.18 8.55 -16.71
N PRO A 602 -22.52 8.18 -17.95
CA PRO A 602 -23.00 6.84 -18.24
C PRO A 602 -21.94 5.81 -17.85
N MET A 603 -22.34 4.73 -17.17
CA MET A 603 -21.42 3.66 -16.76
C MET A 603 -20.69 3.03 -17.97
N SER A 604 -21.33 3.02 -19.14
CA SER A 604 -20.73 2.55 -20.39
C SER A 604 -19.58 3.41 -20.91
N LEU A 605 -19.52 4.69 -20.52
CA LEU A 605 -18.41 5.57 -20.86
C LEU A 605 -17.22 5.28 -19.96
N LEU A 606 -17.45 5.17 -18.65
CA LEU A 606 -16.40 4.88 -17.68
C LEU A 606 -15.76 3.51 -17.90
N PHE A 607 -16.60 2.49 -18.11
CA PHE A 607 -16.16 1.11 -18.36
C PHE A 607 -16.05 0.74 -19.84
N GLY A 608 -16.13 1.75 -20.72
CA GLY A 608 -15.95 1.57 -22.16
C GLY A 608 -14.67 0.84 -22.51
N LYS A 609 -14.68 0.09 -23.62
CA LYS A 609 -13.51 -0.67 -24.08
C LYS A 609 -12.76 0.14 -25.13
N PRO A 610 -11.64 0.82 -24.78
CA PRO A 610 -10.69 1.22 -25.82
C PRO A 610 -10.21 -0.03 -26.57
N PRO A 611 -9.69 0.12 -27.80
CA PRO A 611 -9.16 -1.01 -28.58
C PRO A 611 -8.19 -1.85 -27.75
N LYS A 612 -8.27 -3.18 -27.86
CA LYS A 612 -7.33 -4.06 -27.15
C LYS A 612 -5.90 -3.69 -27.54
N MET A 613 -5.06 -3.48 -26.54
CA MET A 613 -3.63 -3.27 -26.72
C MET A 613 -3.03 -4.41 -27.55
N HIS A 614 -2.18 -4.07 -28.52
CA HIS A 614 -1.37 -5.02 -29.26
C HIS A 614 0.11 -4.77 -28.99
N ARG A 615 0.85 -5.82 -28.63
CA ARG A 615 2.30 -5.78 -28.43
C ARG A 615 3.00 -6.57 -29.52
N ASP A 616 3.83 -5.89 -30.29
CA ASP A 616 4.71 -6.50 -31.31
C ASP A 616 6.15 -6.37 -30.82
N VAL A 617 6.74 -7.51 -30.44
CA VAL A 617 7.99 -7.57 -29.68
C VAL A 617 8.92 -8.65 -30.23
N MET A 618 10.20 -8.59 -29.85
CA MET A 618 11.21 -9.55 -30.27
C MET A 618 11.99 -10.07 -29.08
N HIS A 619 12.46 -11.31 -29.17
CA HIS A 619 13.40 -11.84 -28.20
C HIS A 619 14.74 -11.10 -28.28
N LEU A 620 15.33 -10.85 -27.12
CA LEU A 620 16.68 -10.31 -26.99
C LEU A 620 17.53 -11.26 -26.14
N SER A 621 18.55 -11.86 -26.75
CA SER A 621 19.54 -12.65 -26.02
C SER A 621 20.65 -11.75 -25.51
N ARG A 622 20.86 -11.72 -24.19
CA ARG A 622 22.04 -11.09 -23.57
C ARG A 622 23.06 -12.17 -23.21
N SER A 623 24.34 -11.87 -23.42
CA SER A 623 25.44 -12.78 -23.05
C SER A 623 26.13 -12.24 -21.81
N PHE A 624 26.10 -13.02 -20.74
CA PHE A 624 26.88 -12.77 -19.52
C PHE A 624 28.17 -13.58 -19.54
N PRO A 625 29.28 -13.05 -18.98
CA PRO A 625 30.54 -13.77 -18.94
C PRO A 625 30.39 -15.08 -18.15
N LEU A 626 31.07 -16.13 -18.63
CA LEU A 626 31.18 -17.38 -17.87
C LEU A 626 31.92 -17.13 -16.55
N LEU A 627 31.49 -17.80 -15.49
CA LEU A 627 32.13 -17.71 -14.17
C LEU A 627 33.61 -18.11 -14.24
N ASP A 628 34.52 -17.16 -14.00
CA ASP A 628 35.94 -17.45 -13.80
C ASP A 628 36.16 -17.97 -12.37
N ARG A 629 36.59 -19.23 -12.27
CA ARG A 629 36.80 -19.93 -11.00
C ARG A 629 38.24 -19.83 -10.50
N LYS A 630 39.17 -19.26 -11.28
CA LYS A 630 40.60 -19.24 -10.94
C LYS A 630 40.92 -18.45 -9.68
N GLN A 631 40.09 -17.45 -9.35
CA GLN A 631 40.26 -16.58 -8.19
C GLN A 631 39.28 -16.90 -7.06
N ILE A 632 38.52 -18.01 -7.16
CA ILE A 632 37.52 -18.38 -6.15
C ILE A 632 38.12 -19.41 -5.20
N GLU A 633 38.53 -18.97 -4.01
CA GLU A 633 38.85 -19.86 -2.89
C GLU A 633 37.57 -20.29 -2.17
N LEU A 634 37.43 -21.59 -1.88
CA LEU A 634 36.18 -22.14 -1.34
C LEU A 634 35.81 -21.56 0.03
N SER A 635 36.79 -21.38 0.92
CA SER A 635 36.56 -20.80 2.25
C SER A 635 36.03 -19.38 2.15
N GLU A 636 36.63 -18.57 1.28
CA GLU A 636 36.19 -17.20 1.02
C GLU A 636 34.81 -17.17 0.36
N ALA A 637 34.53 -18.07 -0.58
CA ALA A 637 33.22 -18.17 -1.20
C ALA A 637 32.12 -18.47 -0.17
N VAL A 638 32.37 -19.38 0.77
CA VAL A 638 31.43 -19.68 1.87
C VAL A 638 31.19 -18.44 2.74
N GLU A 639 32.26 -17.75 3.15
CA GLU A 639 32.14 -16.52 3.95
C GLU A 639 31.33 -15.44 3.22
N ARG A 640 31.64 -15.17 1.95
CA ARG A 640 30.92 -14.20 1.12
C ARG A 640 29.45 -14.57 0.95
N VAL A 641 29.15 -15.84 0.67
CA VAL A 641 27.76 -16.32 0.51
C VAL A 641 26.98 -16.17 1.82
N LEU A 642 27.56 -16.52 2.97
CA LEU A 642 26.89 -16.38 4.26
C LEU A 642 26.68 -14.91 4.69
N GLN A 643 27.55 -14.00 4.24
CA GLN A 643 27.43 -12.55 4.46
C GLN A 643 26.48 -11.87 3.46
N PHE A 644 26.19 -12.52 2.33
CA PHE A 644 25.32 -11.94 1.30
C PHE A 644 23.90 -11.76 1.85
N PRO A 645 23.28 -10.56 1.81
CA PRO A 645 22.03 -10.31 2.53
C PRO A 645 20.88 -11.24 2.17
N THR A 646 20.81 -11.72 0.92
CA THR A 646 19.81 -12.72 0.47
C THR A 646 19.93 -14.06 1.22
N VAL A 647 21.14 -14.45 1.66
CA VAL A 647 21.41 -15.72 2.36
C VAL A 647 21.56 -15.54 3.87
N ALA A 648 22.10 -14.41 4.31
CA ALA A 648 22.35 -14.10 5.72
C ALA A 648 21.08 -14.20 6.60
N SER A 649 21.27 -14.26 7.93
CA SER A 649 20.14 -14.29 8.88
C SER A 649 19.15 -13.15 8.66
N LYS A 650 17.85 -13.47 8.72
CA LYS A 650 16.75 -12.50 8.53
C LYS A 650 16.14 -12.02 9.85
N SER A 651 16.80 -12.24 11.00
CA SER A 651 16.25 -11.89 12.32
C SER A 651 15.69 -10.47 12.41
N PHE A 652 16.35 -9.48 11.80
CA PHE A 652 15.92 -8.08 11.83
C PHE A 652 14.57 -7.83 11.13
N LEU A 653 14.18 -8.67 10.18
CA LEU A 653 12.87 -8.61 9.50
C LEU A 653 11.77 -9.36 10.26
N ILE A 654 12.17 -10.30 11.13
CA ILE A 654 11.27 -11.27 11.75
C ILE A 654 10.85 -10.80 13.14
N THR A 655 11.80 -10.35 13.97
CA THR A 655 11.52 -10.03 15.38
C THR A 655 10.79 -8.71 15.59
N ILE A 656 10.70 -7.89 14.54
CA ILE A 656 9.96 -6.62 14.56
C ILE A 656 8.44 -6.81 14.39
N GLY A 657 8.02 -7.95 13.80
CA GLY A 657 6.62 -8.31 13.60
C GLY A 657 6.13 -9.35 14.60
N ASP A 658 4.86 -9.28 14.97
CA ASP A 658 4.17 -10.28 15.77
C ASP A 658 4.09 -11.62 15.00
N ARG A 659 4.24 -12.73 15.72
CA ARG A 659 4.21 -14.11 15.20
C ARG A 659 3.40 -15.05 16.10
N SER A 660 2.50 -14.49 16.89
CA SER A 660 1.79 -15.20 17.96
C SER A 660 0.33 -14.77 18.08
N ILE A 661 0.00 -13.54 17.69
CA ILE A 661 -1.37 -13.06 17.65
C ILE A 661 -2.25 -13.99 16.79
N THR A 662 -3.51 -14.09 17.21
CA THR A 662 -4.52 -15.15 17.03
C THR A 662 -4.42 -16.33 17.99
N GLY A 663 -3.22 -16.76 18.39
CA GLY A 663 -3.04 -18.02 19.13
C GLY A 663 -3.19 -19.28 18.28
N LEU A 664 -3.26 -19.13 16.95
CA LEU A 664 -3.38 -20.22 15.97
C LEU A 664 -2.07 -20.51 15.23
N VAL A 665 -0.98 -19.80 15.54
CA VAL A 665 0.31 -19.99 14.86
C VAL A 665 0.96 -21.30 15.32
N ALA A 666 1.11 -22.26 14.41
CA ALA A 666 1.76 -23.55 14.67
C ALA A 666 3.24 -23.55 14.25
N ARG A 667 3.58 -22.88 13.15
CA ARG A 667 4.95 -22.73 12.67
C ARG A 667 5.23 -21.30 12.21
N ASP A 668 6.05 -20.60 12.98
CA ASP A 668 6.69 -19.33 12.59
C ASP A 668 8.10 -19.54 12.02
N GLN A 669 8.74 -18.46 11.60
CA GLN A 669 10.08 -18.45 11.01
C GLN A 669 11.18 -19.00 11.94
N MET A 670 11.02 -18.86 13.26
CA MET A 670 12.04 -19.21 14.25
C MET A 670 11.98 -20.69 14.64
N VAL A 671 13.06 -21.43 14.42
CA VAL A 671 13.11 -22.89 14.58
C VAL A 671 13.95 -23.31 15.79
N GLY A 672 13.41 -24.26 16.55
CA GLY A 672 14.11 -24.99 17.61
C GLY A 672 14.46 -24.16 18.85
N PRO A 673 15.17 -24.74 19.83
CA PRO A 673 15.48 -24.09 21.10
C PRO A 673 16.30 -22.79 20.98
N TRP A 674 17.02 -22.63 19.87
CA TRP A 674 17.84 -21.45 19.59
C TRP A 674 17.10 -20.37 18.79
N GLN A 675 15.84 -20.61 18.41
CA GLN A 675 15.01 -19.66 17.67
C GLN A 675 15.73 -19.13 16.41
N VAL A 676 16.25 -20.04 15.58
CA VAL A 676 17.00 -19.68 14.37
C VAL A 676 16.02 -19.43 13.22
N PRO A 677 16.09 -18.30 12.49
CA PRO A 677 15.10 -17.95 11.47
C PRO A 677 15.30 -18.72 10.15
N VAL A 678 14.92 -20.00 10.12
CA VAL A 678 15.17 -20.92 8.99
C VAL A 678 13.99 -21.83 8.66
N ALA A 679 12.78 -21.52 9.12
CA ALA A 679 11.60 -22.29 8.68
C ALA A 679 11.30 -22.00 7.21
N ASP A 680 11.12 -23.05 6.40
CA ASP A 680 10.78 -22.92 4.98
C ASP A 680 9.28 -22.62 4.76
N VAL A 681 8.43 -22.91 5.75
CA VAL A 681 6.97 -22.85 5.65
C VAL A 681 6.37 -22.19 6.89
N ALA A 682 5.31 -21.42 6.69
CA ALA A 682 4.44 -20.94 7.76
C ALA A 682 3.21 -21.83 7.87
N VAL A 683 2.79 -22.17 9.10
CA VAL A 683 1.61 -23.01 9.34
C VAL A 683 0.73 -22.39 10.43
N THR A 684 -0.55 -22.26 10.15
CA THR A 684 -1.60 -21.87 11.10
C THR A 684 -2.61 -22.98 11.30
N LEU A 685 -3.22 -23.04 12.48
CA LEU A 685 -4.35 -23.92 12.76
C LEU A 685 -5.66 -23.26 12.31
N SER A 686 -6.61 -24.09 11.86
CA SER A 686 -7.94 -23.60 11.46
C SER A 686 -8.80 -23.25 12.67
N ASP A 687 -8.61 -23.95 13.80
CA ASP A 687 -9.31 -23.71 15.07
C ASP A 687 -8.40 -23.91 16.31
N TYR A 688 -8.99 -23.82 17.51
CA TYR A 688 -8.28 -23.96 18.79
C TYR A 688 -8.31 -25.38 19.39
N ARG A 689 -8.75 -26.40 18.63
CA ARG A 689 -8.99 -27.76 19.12
C ARG A 689 -8.35 -28.84 18.25
N GLY A 690 -8.55 -28.73 16.96
CA GLY A 690 -8.05 -29.63 15.93
C GLY A 690 -6.60 -29.36 15.54
N TYR A 691 -6.17 -30.12 14.53
CA TYR A 691 -4.82 -30.05 13.96
C TYR A 691 -4.82 -29.77 12.45
N TYR A 692 -6.00 -29.52 11.88
CA TYR A 692 -6.12 -29.00 10.52
C TYR A 692 -5.74 -27.53 10.50
N GLY A 693 -5.33 -27.06 9.33
CA GLY A 693 -4.69 -25.76 9.21
C GLY A 693 -4.35 -25.39 7.79
N GLU A 694 -3.70 -24.25 7.68
CA GLU A 694 -3.29 -23.63 6.43
C GLU A 694 -1.76 -23.52 6.41
N ALA A 695 -1.18 -23.65 5.21
CA ALA A 695 0.26 -23.53 5.00
C ALA A 695 0.56 -22.46 3.94
N MET A 696 1.58 -21.64 4.19
CA MET A 696 2.09 -20.64 3.24
C MET A 696 3.57 -20.90 2.97
N ALA A 697 3.96 -20.74 1.70
CA ALA A 697 5.35 -20.75 1.27
C ALA A 697 5.53 -19.74 0.12
N MET A 698 6.76 -19.23 -0.05
CA MET A 698 7.14 -18.36 -1.16
C MET A 698 8.28 -18.99 -1.94
N GLY A 699 8.34 -18.70 -3.24
CA GLY A 699 9.47 -19.05 -4.09
C GLY A 699 9.73 -17.92 -5.08
N GLU A 700 10.99 -17.55 -5.27
CA GLU A 700 11.39 -16.47 -6.16
C GLU A 700 12.84 -16.66 -6.63
N ARG A 701 13.11 -16.33 -7.89
CA ARG A 701 14.47 -16.48 -8.45
C ARG A 701 14.80 -15.42 -9.47
N THR A 702 14.49 -14.16 -9.18
CA THR A 702 14.55 -13.08 -10.17
C THR A 702 15.92 -12.89 -10.85
N PRO A 703 17.11 -13.11 -10.23
CA PRO A 703 18.37 -12.97 -10.96
C PRO A 703 18.54 -13.99 -12.10
N LEU A 704 17.87 -15.15 -12.01
CA LEU A 704 17.89 -16.14 -13.08
C LEU A 704 17.19 -15.62 -14.35
N ALA A 705 16.26 -14.67 -14.22
CA ALA A 705 15.54 -14.11 -15.36
C ALA A 705 16.45 -13.31 -16.30
N LEU A 706 17.61 -12.85 -15.83
CA LEU A 706 18.64 -12.24 -16.68
C LEU A 706 19.23 -13.23 -17.69
N LEU A 707 19.19 -14.52 -17.40
CA LEU A 707 19.69 -15.59 -18.25
C LEU A 707 18.54 -16.30 -18.98
N ASP A 708 17.47 -16.62 -18.25
CA ASP A 708 16.31 -17.35 -18.75
C ASP A 708 15.09 -17.07 -17.86
N SER A 709 14.16 -16.26 -18.36
CA SER A 709 12.92 -15.90 -17.65
C SER A 709 11.98 -17.08 -17.45
N SER A 710 11.93 -18.01 -18.40
CA SER A 710 11.13 -19.24 -18.30
C SER A 710 11.67 -20.14 -17.18
N ALA A 711 12.99 -20.29 -17.08
CA ALA A 711 13.63 -21.04 -16.00
C ALA A 711 13.43 -20.34 -14.65
N ALA A 712 13.52 -19.01 -14.60
CA ALA A 712 13.26 -18.24 -13.37
C ALA A 712 11.84 -18.45 -12.84
N ALA A 713 10.83 -18.39 -13.72
CA ALA A 713 9.43 -18.62 -13.36
C ALA A 713 9.18 -20.07 -12.93
N ALA A 714 9.77 -21.05 -13.63
CA ALA A 714 9.68 -22.45 -13.23
C ALA A 714 10.36 -22.72 -11.88
N MET A 715 11.51 -22.09 -11.61
CA MET A 715 12.22 -22.18 -10.34
C MET A 715 11.44 -21.53 -9.18
N ALA A 716 10.74 -20.43 -9.42
CA ALA A 716 9.88 -19.81 -8.41
C ALA A 716 8.76 -20.76 -7.97
N VAL A 717 8.08 -21.42 -8.93
CA VAL A 717 7.08 -22.47 -8.63
C VAL A 717 7.72 -23.65 -7.91
N GLY A 718 8.85 -24.13 -8.41
CA GLY A 718 9.58 -25.25 -7.81
C GLY A 718 9.99 -24.97 -6.36
N GLU A 719 10.53 -23.78 -6.08
CA GLU A 719 10.94 -23.37 -4.74
C GLU A 719 9.75 -23.25 -3.78
N ALA A 720 8.63 -22.65 -4.23
CA ALA A 720 7.42 -22.59 -3.41
C ALA A 720 6.92 -24.00 -3.02
N ILE A 721 6.97 -24.95 -3.96
CA ILE A 721 6.61 -26.35 -3.69
C ILE A 721 7.61 -27.02 -2.74
N THR A 722 8.92 -26.84 -2.93
CA THR A 722 9.92 -27.45 -2.04
C THR A 722 9.87 -26.87 -0.62
N ASN A 723 9.56 -25.58 -0.50
CA ASN A 723 9.38 -24.93 0.80
C ASN A 723 8.12 -25.45 1.49
N ILE A 724 6.98 -25.50 0.78
CA ILE A 724 5.72 -25.95 1.37
C ILE A 724 5.68 -27.47 1.66
N ALA A 725 6.57 -28.25 1.04
CA ALA A 725 6.67 -29.70 1.25
C ALA A 725 6.99 -30.10 2.71
N ALA A 726 7.47 -29.16 3.53
CA ALA A 726 7.65 -29.37 4.96
C ALA A 726 6.32 -29.41 5.76
N ALA A 727 5.19 -29.05 5.14
CA ALA A 727 3.85 -29.16 5.72
C ALA A 727 3.12 -30.44 5.23
N SER A 728 2.22 -30.95 6.07
CA SER A 728 1.42 -32.13 5.76
C SER A 728 0.23 -31.77 4.85
N ILE A 729 0.47 -31.74 3.54
CA ILE A 729 -0.56 -31.48 2.51
C ILE A 729 -0.97 -32.83 1.88
N ARG A 730 -2.29 -33.03 1.68
CA ARG A 730 -2.85 -34.32 1.26
C ARG A 730 -2.43 -34.70 -0.16
N THR A 731 -2.56 -33.76 -1.08
CA THR A 731 -2.17 -33.91 -2.48
C THR A 731 -1.55 -32.61 -3.00
N LEU A 732 -0.61 -32.70 -3.94
CA LEU A 732 0.03 -31.51 -4.53
C LEU A 732 -1.02 -30.57 -5.16
N SER A 733 -2.08 -31.13 -5.72
CA SER A 733 -3.22 -30.39 -6.26
C SER A 733 -4.09 -29.72 -5.20
N ASP A 734 -3.71 -29.68 -3.92
CA ASP A 734 -4.32 -28.78 -2.91
C ASP A 734 -3.53 -27.46 -2.79
N VAL A 735 -2.30 -27.41 -3.33
CA VAL A 735 -1.50 -26.18 -3.38
C VAL A 735 -2.09 -25.23 -4.41
N ARG A 736 -2.27 -23.97 -4.02
CA ARG A 736 -2.78 -22.88 -4.87
C ARG A 736 -1.77 -21.75 -4.83
N LEU A 737 -1.52 -21.12 -5.98
CA LEU A 737 -0.49 -20.10 -6.09
C LEU A 737 -1.11 -18.73 -6.33
N SER A 738 -0.52 -17.71 -5.70
CA SER A 738 -0.60 -16.34 -6.18
C SER A 738 0.61 -16.05 -7.07
N ALA A 739 0.40 -15.62 -8.30
CA ALA A 739 1.50 -15.24 -9.21
C ALA A 739 1.61 -13.71 -9.30
N ASN A 740 2.74 -13.17 -8.84
CA ASN A 740 3.01 -11.72 -8.83
C ASN A 740 4.14 -11.39 -9.80
N TRP A 741 3.83 -10.61 -10.84
CA TRP A 741 4.69 -10.38 -12.00
C TRP A 741 5.29 -8.98 -11.98
N MET A 742 6.59 -8.89 -11.71
CA MET A 742 7.34 -7.64 -11.72
C MET A 742 8.23 -7.59 -12.96
N ALA A 743 8.03 -6.60 -13.83
CA ALA A 743 8.80 -6.45 -15.06
C ALA A 743 8.98 -4.98 -15.47
N ALA A 744 9.99 -4.69 -16.28
CA ALA A 744 10.18 -3.39 -16.93
C ALA A 744 9.58 -3.42 -18.34
N ALA A 745 8.25 -3.41 -18.44
CA ALA A 745 7.56 -3.57 -19.72
C ALA A 745 7.94 -2.46 -20.71
N GLY A 746 8.10 -2.83 -21.98
CA GLY A 746 8.61 -1.98 -23.04
C GLY A 746 10.13 -1.82 -23.08
N GLN A 747 10.90 -2.32 -22.09
CA GLN A 747 12.34 -2.45 -22.25
C GLN A 747 12.67 -3.54 -23.29
N PRO A 748 13.66 -3.35 -24.17
CA PRO A 748 14.03 -4.34 -25.18
C PRO A 748 14.26 -5.75 -24.58
N GLY A 749 13.47 -6.72 -25.04
CA GLY A 749 13.52 -8.12 -24.64
C GLY A 749 12.60 -8.53 -23.48
N GLU A 750 12.30 -7.61 -22.55
CA GLU A 750 11.59 -7.95 -21.30
C GLU A 750 10.14 -8.39 -21.54
N ASP A 751 9.46 -7.80 -22.53
CA ASP A 751 8.09 -8.16 -22.88
C ASP A 751 7.97 -9.60 -23.42
N ALA A 752 8.87 -10.00 -24.32
CA ALA A 752 8.92 -11.36 -24.84
C ALA A 752 9.31 -12.35 -23.72
N ALA A 753 10.28 -11.96 -22.88
CA ALA A 753 10.70 -12.75 -21.73
C ALA A 753 9.56 -12.95 -20.71
N LEU A 754 8.73 -11.93 -20.47
CA LEU A 754 7.53 -12.01 -19.63
C LEU A 754 6.50 -12.98 -20.23
N TYR A 755 6.24 -12.88 -21.54
CA TYR A 755 5.32 -13.79 -22.21
C TYR A 755 5.74 -15.25 -22.05
N ASP A 756 7.02 -15.54 -22.30
CA ASP A 756 7.61 -16.87 -22.16
C ASP A 756 7.54 -17.39 -20.72
N ALA A 757 7.84 -16.54 -19.73
CA ALA A 757 7.74 -16.88 -18.32
C ALA A 757 6.29 -17.24 -17.92
N VAL A 758 5.31 -16.43 -18.33
CA VAL A 758 3.88 -16.71 -18.07
C VAL A 758 3.43 -17.97 -18.78
N LYS A 759 3.82 -18.18 -20.04
CA LYS A 759 3.52 -19.39 -20.79
C LYS A 759 4.09 -20.63 -20.10
N ARG A 760 5.35 -20.57 -19.67
CA ARG A 760 6.04 -21.68 -19.01
C ARG A 760 5.31 -22.16 -17.76
N VAL A 761 4.78 -21.24 -16.96
CA VAL A 761 4.02 -21.63 -15.75
C VAL A 761 2.55 -21.92 -16.06
N GLY A 762 1.90 -21.08 -16.85
CA GLY A 762 0.45 -21.08 -17.07
C GLY A 762 -0.03 -22.16 -18.04
N MET A 763 0.79 -22.50 -19.04
CA MET A 763 0.43 -23.47 -20.09
C MET A 763 1.15 -24.81 -19.96
N GLU A 764 2.24 -24.88 -19.19
CA GLU A 764 3.09 -26.08 -19.13
C GLU A 764 3.25 -26.62 -17.70
N LEU A 765 3.97 -25.92 -16.83
CA LEU A 765 4.37 -26.46 -15.53
C LEU A 765 3.19 -26.65 -14.56
N CYS A 766 2.42 -25.60 -14.29
CA CYS A 766 1.33 -25.67 -13.31
C CYS A 766 0.22 -26.64 -13.75
N PRO A 767 -0.24 -26.64 -15.03
CA PRO A 767 -1.16 -27.66 -15.53
C PRO A 767 -0.62 -29.09 -15.40
N ALA A 768 0.65 -29.31 -15.70
CA ALA A 768 1.26 -30.65 -15.56
C ALA A 768 1.35 -31.13 -14.11
N LEU A 769 1.45 -30.21 -13.15
CA LEU A 769 1.47 -30.51 -11.71
C LEU A 769 0.08 -30.55 -11.08
N GLY A 770 -0.97 -30.15 -11.80
CA GLY A 770 -2.33 -30.02 -11.26
C GLY A 770 -2.48 -28.86 -10.26
N ILE A 771 -1.68 -27.80 -10.42
CA ILE A 771 -1.67 -26.61 -9.55
C ILE A 771 -2.37 -25.46 -10.28
N ALA A 772 -3.33 -24.82 -9.63
CA ALA A 772 -4.00 -23.65 -10.15
C ALA A 772 -3.41 -22.34 -9.59
N ILE A 773 -3.52 -21.27 -10.39
CA ILE A 773 -3.15 -19.91 -10.03
C ILE A 773 -4.43 -19.05 -9.99
N PRO A 774 -5.28 -19.16 -8.94
CA PRO A 774 -6.59 -18.49 -8.90
C PRO A 774 -6.53 -16.98 -8.61
N VAL A 775 -5.37 -16.46 -8.23
CA VAL A 775 -5.13 -15.05 -7.90
C VAL A 775 -3.72 -14.63 -8.35
N GLY A 776 -3.51 -13.34 -8.56
CA GLY A 776 -2.22 -12.79 -8.92
C GLY A 776 -2.31 -11.29 -9.16
N LYS A 777 -1.16 -10.67 -9.37
CA LYS A 777 -1.05 -9.25 -9.73
C LYS A 777 0.18 -9.00 -10.60
N ASP A 778 0.25 -7.82 -11.19
CA ASP A 778 1.40 -7.37 -11.96
C ASP A 778 1.80 -5.93 -11.64
N SER A 779 3.10 -5.67 -11.78
CA SER A 779 3.73 -4.35 -11.66
C SER A 779 4.75 -4.22 -12.78
N LEU A 780 4.39 -3.49 -13.84
CA LEU A 780 5.04 -3.57 -15.15
C LEU A 780 5.93 -2.35 -15.48
N SER A 781 6.23 -1.53 -14.48
CA SER A 781 7.09 -0.34 -14.59
C SER A 781 8.31 -0.44 -13.66
N MET A 782 8.92 -1.62 -13.56
CA MET A 782 10.05 -1.91 -12.66
C MET A 782 11.38 -1.36 -13.20
N ARG A 783 11.43 -0.05 -13.48
CA ARG A 783 12.65 0.64 -13.91
C ARG A 783 12.77 2.02 -13.27
N THR A 784 14.00 2.49 -13.15
CA THR A 784 14.36 3.81 -12.63
C THR A 784 15.35 4.49 -13.55
N GLN A 785 15.02 5.69 -14.02
CA GLN A 785 15.87 6.49 -14.90
C GLN A 785 16.20 7.84 -14.25
N TRP A 786 17.41 8.34 -14.49
CA TRP A 786 17.81 9.68 -14.09
C TRP A 786 18.96 10.21 -14.94
N VAL A 787 19.20 11.51 -14.80
CA VAL A 787 20.36 12.18 -15.40
C VAL A 787 21.34 12.51 -14.29
N ASP A 788 22.60 12.12 -14.48
CA ASP A 788 23.71 12.40 -13.57
C ASP A 788 24.85 13.02 -14.38
N ASP A 789 25.22 14.27 -14.06
CA ASP A 789 26.20 15.06 -14.81
C ASP A 789 25.99 15.09 -16.35
N GLY A 790 24.72 15.11 -16.78
CA GLY A 790 24.34 15.11 -18.19
C GLY A 790 24.34 13.73 -18.87
N VAL A 791 24.64 12.66 -18.13
CA VAL A 791 24.58 11.27 -18.59
C VAL A 791 23.28 10.62 -18.15
N GLN A 792 22.59 10.00 -19.09
CA GLN A 792 21.39 9.19 -18.84
C GLN A 792 21.80 7.86 -18.20
N LYS A 793 21.25 7.55 -17.04
CA LYS A 793 21.51 6.33 -16.29
C LYS A 793 20.21 5.57 -16.00
N GLU A 794 20.31 4.24 -15.98
CA GLU A 794 19.15 3.36 -15.77
C GLU A 794 19.46 2.18 -14.85
N VAL A 795 18.50 1.85 -13.99
CA VAL A 795 18.43 0.54 -13.31
C VAL A 795 17.05 -0.07 -13.56
N SER A 796 17.03 -1.31 -14.07
CA SER A 796 15.80 -2.05 -14.40
C SER A 796 15.78 -3.48 -13.88
#